data_AF-A0A420XPG4-F1
#
_entry.id   AF-A0A420XPG4-F1
#
_cell.length_a   1.000
_cell.length_b   1.000
_cell.length_c   1.000
_cell.angle_alpha   90.00
_cell.angle_beta   90.00
_cell.angle_gamma   90.00
#
_symmetry.space_group_name_H-M   'P 1'
#
loop_
_entity.id
_entity.type
_entity.pdbx_description
1 polymer ?
#
loop_
_entity_poly.entity_id
_entity_poly.type
_entity_poly.pdbx_seq_one_letter_code
_entity_poly.pdbx_strand_id
1 'polypeptide(L)'
;MVRLHSPRRPVRAAALLSPLLCSAVALAAPAVAAADTTHDASNDALAAGSASAELRALPAPLLGQLDVSERLRATDALTTGTDGVPVALTVREGTRLQVVRLRAENGRARALVALLDGQPSVESAGLDTVATASDVSAAAAYDDPYRSMQWALDRLRHDQVSALPVAGPAPVVAVIDTGIQGSHPDLAGVQVAGYDAIRGTAIAPGTATDPNGHGTHVAGIIGAVGGNGVGVTGFLRSARIMPVRVLGSAGTGLGSTIAQGMIWAVDHGAKVLNLSLGGSGVDAQEQAAVDYAEAHGALVVAAAGNQGDAANPVEYPAGFVKTLAVGATAQAGDAIAPYSTHGPQVDISAPGDQVTSTYPTSVYANDSGTSMATPYVAAAAALDWAAHPSFTPADLRDHLVRTAEDLGAPGRDDFFGAGLVDPLAALTDSAPASTGSPTPDPAATAPATPTPEPTTTPAPSEAPVPGATPEPTDGPTPGTGPETAPVPDPVEAAPAFAVTLAAPAAGPTGVVLRPVVTATGGAVVSDVDLQVDGRLVAVDRSEPYRLYVAATALRQGRHSFVVTVHGSAPDAWARVSAVVRLPSAVELSLSRGVLTVQPAMRPGARVQELTATVDGRAAARDAAEDGTGALVRHLPRGSHAVRIVLVDQLGAVTEVRRTVRVR
;
A
#
# COMPACT_ATOMS: atom_id res chain seq x y z
N MET A 1 -26.84 46.07 -56.40
CA MET A 1 -27.52 46.25 -57.70
C MET A 1 -27.70 44.88 -58.37
N VAL A 2 -28.69 44.72 -59.26
CA VAL A 2 -28.71 43.85 -60.48
C VAL A 2 -28.02 42.45 -60.35
N ARG A 3 -28.75 41.33 -60.21
CA ARG A 3 -29.42 40.50 -61.26
C ARG A 3 -28.43 39.84 -62.26
N LEU A 4 -28.62 38.64 -62.82
CA LEU A 4 -29.63 37.56 -62.73
C LEU A 4 -29.06 36.30 -63.44
N HIS A 5 -29.44 35.07 -63.03
CA HIS A 5 -30.28 34.15 -63.85
C HIS A 5 -30.46 32.73 -63.28
N SER A 6 -31.62 32.16 -63.61
CA SER A 6 -32.06 30.76 -63.56
C SER A 6 -33.03 30.60 -64.78
N PRO A 7 -33.90 29.58 -65.00
CA PRO A 7 -34.32 28.46 -64.13
C PRO A 7 -34.77 27.12 -64.82
N ARG A 8 -35.46 26.26 -64.02
CA ARG A 8 -36.59 25.33 -64.34
C ARG A 8 -36.34 23.85 -64.72
N ARG A 9 -37.24 23.01 -64.19
CA ARG A 9 -37.51 21.58 -64.49
C ARG A 9 -38.83 21.43 -65.28
N PRO A 10 -39.05 20.25 -65.91
CA PRO A 10 -40.38 19.61 -66.06
C PRO A 10 -40.66 18.49 -65.01
N VAL A 11 -41.71 17.67 -65.19
CA VAL A 11 -42.45 17.00 -64.09
C VAL A 11 -43.16 15.67 -64.50
N ARG A 12 -43.28 14.68 -63.57
CA ARG A 12 -44.19 13.47 -63.51
C ARG A 12 -43.92 12.29 -64.51
N ALA A 13 -44.36 11.02 -64.31
CA ALA A 13 -45.05 10.31 -63.18
C ALA A 13 -45.01 8.74 -63.27
N ALA A 14 -45.38 8.06 -62.15
CA ALA A 14 -46.16 6.80 -62.00
C ALA A 14 -45.61 5.35 -62.31
N ALA A 15 -45.30 4.62 -61.22
CA ALA A 15 -46.06 3.44 -60.68
C ALA A 15 -45.89 1.94 -61.16
N LEU A 16 -46.11 1.03 -60.18
CA LEU A 16 -46.56 -0.40 -60.20
C LEU A 16 -45.58 -1.61 -60.37
N LEU A 17 -45.35 -2.30 -59.23
CA LEU A 17 -45.55 -3.75 -58.89
C LEU A 17 -45.10 -4.96 -59.78
N SER A 18 -44.66 -6.03 -59.07
CA SER A 18 -44.26 -7.37 -59.55
C SER A 18 -45.40 -8.39 -59.75
N PRO A 19 -45.11 -9.58 -60.35
CA PRO A 19 -45.51 -10.87 -59.73
C PRO A 19 -44.35 -11.93 -59.69
N LEU A 20 -44.64 -13.25 -59.81
CA LEU A 20 -43.79 -14.38 -59.32
C LEU A 20 -44.08 -15.77 -59.99
N LEU A 21 -43.40 -16.85 -59.55
CA LEU A 21 -43.63 -18.31 -59.78
C LEU A 21 -43.19 -18.89 -61.16
N CYS A 22 -42.90 -20.18 -61.44
CA CYS A 22 -42.66 -21.50 -60.74
C CYS A 22 -41.97 -22.47 -61.78
N SER A 23 -41.58 -23.76 -61.64
CA SER A 23 -41.45 -24.87 -60.64
C SER A 23 -40.47 -25.93 -61.27
N ALA A 24 -39.68 -26.82 -60.64
CA ALA A 24 -39.79 -27.83 -59.56
C ALA A 24 -40.16 -29.28 -60.00
N VAL A 25 -39.34 -30.31 -59.62
CA VAL A 25 -39.60 -31.78 -59.35
C VAL A 25 -38.29 -32.64 -59.44
N ALA A 26 -38.19 -33.80 -58.75
CA ALA A 26 -36.98 -34.66 -58.59
C ALA A 26 -37.31 -36.18 -58.36
N LEU A 27 -36.32 -37.11 -58.30
CA LEU A 27 -36.52 -38.51 -57.77
C LEU A 27 -35.24 -39.37 -57.44
N ALA A 28 -35.23 -40.02 -56.24
CA ALA A 28 -34.73 -41.35 -55.76
C ALA A 28 -33.37 -42.06 -56.13
N ALA A 29 -32.96 -43.04 -55.27
CA ALA A 29 -31.79 -43.97 -55.31
C ALA A 29 -32.16 -45.42 -54.81
N PRO A 30 -31.29 -46.48 -54.83
CA PRO A 30 -30.65 -46.97 -53.56
C PRO A 30 -29.36 -47.91 -53.59
N ALA A 31 -28.62 -47.91 -52.45
CA ALA A 31 -27.77 -48.92 -51.70
C ALA A 31 -27.09 -50.22 -52.27
N VAL A 32 -25.88 -50.57 -51.74
CA VAL A 32 -25.47 -51.85 -51.05
C VAL A 32 -24.00 -51.82 -50.49
N ALA A 33 -23.67 -52.70 -49.51
CA ALA A 33 -22.66 -52.63 -48.43
C ALA A 33 -21.15 -52.99 -48.65
N ALA A 34 -20.31 -52.51 -47.69
CA ALA A 34 -19.13 -53.14 -47.00
C ALA A 34 -17.86 -53.59 -47.79
N ALA A 35 -16.62 -53.52 -47.26
CA ALA A 35 -16.03 -52.85 -46.07
C ALA A 35 -14.46 -52.87 -46.15
N ASP A 36 -13.80 -52.29 -45.12
CA ASP A 36 -12.35 -52.29 -44.80
C ASP A 36 -11.40 -51.33 -45.57
N THR A 37 -11.28 -50.11 -45.04
CA THR A 37 -9.99 -49.41 -44.90
C THR A 37 -9.99 -48.55 -43.62
N THR A 38 -9.06 -48.78 -42.70
CA THR A 38 -8.75 -47.79 -41.65
C THR A 38 -7.80 -46.73 -42.21
N HIS A 39 -8.33 -45.83 -43.04
CA HIS A 39 -7.69 -44.56 -43.37
C HIS A 39 -8.46 -43.45 -42.65
N ASP A 40 -7.74 -42.59 -41.92
CA ASP A 40 -8.35 -41.68 -40.95
C ASP A 40 -9.04 -40.49 -41.64
N ALA A 41 -10.37 -40.60 -41.75
CA ALA A 41 -11.24 -39.64 -42.41
C ALA A 41 -11.26 -38.24 -41.76
N SER A 42 -10.61 -38.05 -40.60
CA SER A 42 -10.44 -36.72 -39.99
C SER A 42 -9.58 -35.77 -40.84
N ASN A 43 -8.60 -36.29 -41.60
CA ASN A 43 -7.66 -35.45 -42.35
C ASN A 43 -8.28 -34.81 -43.60
N ASP A 44 -8.96 -35.58 -44.45
CA ASP A 44 -9.54 -35.06 -45.70
C ASP A 44 -10.71 -34.10 -45.44
N ALA A 45 -11.45 -34.29 -44.34
CA ALA A 45 -12.56 -33.41 -43.95
C ALA A 45 -12.11 -31.97 -43.58
N LEU A 46 -10.86 -31.79 -43.14
CA LEU A 46 -10.31 -30.48 -42.75
C LEU A 46 -9.57 -29.76 -43.90
N ALA A 47 -9.12 -30.49 -44.92
CA ALA A 47 -8.54 -29.89 -46.12
C ALA A 47 -9.61 -29.28 -47.05
N ALA A 48 -10.84 -29.81 -47.04
CA ALA A 48 -11.86 -29.55 -48.06
C ALA A 48 -12.91 -28.47 -47.68
N GLY A 49 -12.47 -27.24 -47.40
CA GLY A 49 -13.30 -26.03 -47.57
C GLY A 49 -14.48 -25.79 -46.61
N SER A 50 -14.82 -26.72 -45.72
CA SER A 50 -15.84 -26.53 -44.68
C SER A 50 -15.24 -26.38 -43.28
N ALA A 51 -14.52 -25.29 -43.05
CA ALA A 51 -14.23 -24.83 -41.68
C ALA A 51 -15.56 -24.75 -40.89
N SER A 52 -15.52 -25.20 -39.64
CA SER A 52 -16.70 -25.30 -38.76
C SER A 52 -17.35 -23.92 -38.52
N ALA A 53 -18.56 -23.91 -37.95
CA ALA A 53 -19.24 -22.65 -37.64
C ALA A 53 -18.43 -21.80 -36.65
N GLU A 54 -17.72 -22.46 -35.73
CA GLU A 54 -16.83 -21.91 -34.73
C GLU A 54 -15.58 -21.29 -35.38
N LEU A 55 -14.84 -22.05 -36.21
CA LEU A 55 -13.60 -21.58 -36.84
C LEU A 55 -13.82 -20.33 -37.71
N ARG A 56 -15.00 -20.17 -38.32
CA ARG A 56 -15.36 -19.00 -39.14
C ARG A 56 -15.43 -17.68 -38.36
N ALA A 57 -15.41 -17.72 -37.02
CA ALA A 57 -15.33 -16.51 -36.19
C ALA A 57 -13.91 -15.95 -36.07
N LEU A 58 -12.87 -16.71 -36.44
CA LEU A 58 -11.48 -16.25 -36.46
C LEU A 58 -11.15 -15.46 -37.75
N PRO A 59 -10.36 -14.36 -37.68
CA PRO A 59 -9.88 -13.66 -38.87
C PRO A 59 -9.06 -14.54 -39.83
N ALA A 60 -9.14 -14.23 -41.12
CA ALA A 60 -8.36 -14.94 -42.15
C ALA A 60 -6.83 -14.93 -41.92
N PRO A 61 -6.19 -13.83 -41.45
CA PRO A 61 -4.77 -13.86 -41.09
C PRO A 61 -4.42 -14.86 -39.99
N LEU A 62 -5.29 -15.00 -38.98
CA LEU A 62 -5.11 -15.89 -37.83
C LEU A 62 -5.39 -17.36 -38.22
N LEU A 63 -6.46 -17.61 -38.99
CA LEU A 63 -6.72 -18.92 -39.58
C LEU A 63 -5.57 -19.39 -40.49
N GLY A 64 -4.92 -18.47 -41.20
CA GLY A 64 -3.75 -18.76 -42.03
C GLY A 64 -2.48 -19.16 -41.26
N GLN A 65 -2.41 -18.86 -39.96
CA GLN A 65 -1.27 -19.18 -39.09
C GLN A 65 -1.43 -20.52 -38.37
N LEU A 66 -2.64 -20.80 -37.84
CA LEU A 66 -2.92 -22.02 -37.09
C LEU A 66 -2.72 -23.30 -37.93
N ASP A 67 -1.98 -24.28 -37.40
CA ASP A 67 -1.80 -25.61 -38.01
C ASP A 67 -3.06 -26.51 -37.89
N VAL A 68 -3.03 -27.72 -38.46
CA VAL A 68 -4.20 -28.64 -38.43
C VAL A 68 -4.57 -29.07 -37.00
N SER A 69 -3.58 -29.32 -36.14
CA SER A 69 -3.77 -29.68 -34.73
C SER A 69 -4.24 -28.49 -33.89
N GLU A 70 -3.73 -27.28 -34.19
CA GLU A 70 -4.16 -26.05 -33.54
C GLU A 70 -5.60 -25.66 -33.95
N ARG A 71 -5.96 -25.81 -35.22
CA ARG A 71 -7.35 -25.64 -35.71
C ARG A 71 -8.31 -26.64 -35.06
N LEU A 72 -7.90 -27.89 -34.89
CA LEU A 72 -8.65 -28.89 -34.13
C LEU A 72 -8.87 -28.43 -32.68
N ARG A 73 -7.78 -28.10 -31.95
CA ARG A 73 -7.87 -27.59 -30.56
C ARG A 73 -8.70 -26.32 -30.43
N ALA A 74 -8.64 -25.42 -31.41
CA ALA A 74 -9.46 -24.22 -31.46
C ALA A 74 -10.94 -24.57 -31.68
N THR A 75 -11.24 -25.53 -32.57
CA THR A 75 -12.61 -26.04 -32.80
C THR A 75 -13.17 -26.67 -31.52
N ASP A 76 -12.41 -27.57 -30.89
CA ASP A 76 -12.80 -28.26 -29.66
C ASP A 76 -12.97 -27.31 -28.46
N ALA A 77 -12.34 -26.13 -28.49
CA ALA A 77 -12.42 -25.15 -27.40
C ALA A 77 -13.41 -24.01 -27.64
N LEU A 78 -13.87 -23.80 -28.88
CA LEU A 78 -14.85 -22.78 -29.24
C LEU A 78 -16.29 -23.31 -29.11
N THR A 79 -17.26 -22.40 -29.02
CA THR A 79 -18.68 -22.73 -29.08
C THR A 79 -19.48 -21.61 -29.76
N THR A 80 -20.58 -21.99 -30.42
CA THR A 80 -21.55 -21.07 -31.02
C THR A 80 -22.66 -20.64 -30.05
N GLY A 81 -22.69 -21.19 -28.82
CA GLY A 81 -23.69 -20.87 -27.80
C GLY A 81 -23.38 -19.60 -26.98
N THR A 82 -24.42 -19.03 -26.37
CA THR A 82 -24.32 -17.87 -25.45
C THR A 82 -23.57 -18.19 -24.15
N ASP A 83 -23.56 -19.45 -23.75
CA ASP A 83 -23.23 -19.89 -22.39
C ASP A 83 -21.74 -20.24 -22.22
N GLY A 84 -20.96 -20.10 -23.29
CA GLY A 84 -19.51 -20.20 -23.27
C GLY A 84 -18.85 -18.97 -22.65
N VAL A 85 -17.63 -19.16 -22.11
CA VAL A 85 -16.79 -18.08 -21.60
C VAL A 85 -16.49 -17.10 -22.73
N PRO A 86 -16.75 -15.80 -22.55
CA PRO A 86 -16.39 -14.79 -23.55
C PRO A 86 -14.87 -14.62 -23.64
N VAL A 87 -14.34 -14.55 -24.86
CA VAL A 87 -12.90 -14.42 -25.16
C VAL A 87 -12.73 -13.30 -26.19
N ALA A 88 -11.81 -12.36 -25.94
CA ALA A 88 -11.46 -11.30 -26.89
C ALA A 88 -10.00 -11.42 -27.33
N LEU A 89 -9.75 -11.03 -28.58
CA LEU A 89 -8.42 -11.00 -29.17
C LEU A 89 -8.29 -9.75 -30.05
N THR A 90 -7.12 -9.11 -29.96
CA THR A 90 -6.72 -7.99 -30.82
C THR A 90 -5.80 -8.54 -31.90
N VAL A 91 -6.26 -8.57 -33.14
CA VAL A 91 -5.51 -9.12 -34.29
C VAL A 91 -4.98 -7.97 -35.15
N ARG A 92 -3.70 -7.99 -35.50
CA ARG A 92 -3.05 -7.02 -36.38
C ARG A 92 -3.10 -7.52 -37.84
N GLU A 93 -3.74 -6.75 -38.70
CA GLU A 93 -3.72 -6.92 -40.16
C GLU A 93 -3.01 -5.72 -40.79
N GLY A 94 -1.71 -5.89 -41.08
CA GLY A 94 -0.84 -4.81 -41.54
C GLY A 94 -0.72 -3.69 -40.49
N THR A 95 -1.25 -2.49 -40.82
CA THR A 95 -1.27 -1.33 -39.91
C THR A 95 -2.59 -1.17 -39.14
N ARG A 96 -3.55 -2.10 -39.29
CA ARG A 96 -4.84 -2.05 -38.59
C ARG A 96 -4.90 -3.07 -37.47
N LEU A 97 -5.59 -2.72 -36.40
CA LEU A 97 -5.99 -3.63 -35.33
C LEU A 97 -7.48 -3.93 -35.46
N GLN A 98 -7.85 -5.20 -35.35
CA GLN A 98 -9.23 -5.67 -35.30
C GLN A 98 -9.46 -6.41 -33.98
N VAL A 99 -10.42 -5.96 -33.19
CA VAL A 99 -10.89 -6.72 -32.02
C VAL A 99 -11.93 -7.75 -32.48
N VAL A 100 -11.74 -9.00 -32.09
CA VAL A 100 -12.67 -10.11 -32.33
C VAL A 100 -13.12 -10.69 -31.00
N ARG A 101 -14.41 -11.02 -30.92
CA ARG A 101 -15.04 -11.69 -29.79
C ARG A 101 -15.44 -13.11 -30.17
N LEU A 102 -15.08 -14.05 -29.30
CA LEU A 102 -15.34 -15.48 -29.41
C LEU A 102 -16.05 -15.97 -28.15
N ARG A 103 -16.58 -17.19 -28.21
CA ARG A 103 -17.11 -17.92 -27.05
C ARG A 103 -16.40 -19.26 -26.96
N ALA A 104 -15.96 -19.61 -25.77
CA ALA A 104 -15.19 -20.82 -25.50
C ALA A 104 -15.87 -21.73 -24.48
N GLU A 105 -15.64 -23.03 -24.57
CA GLU A 105 -16.19 -23.98 -23.59
C GLU A 105 -15.62 -23.73 -22.18
N ASN A 106 -16.47 -23.85 -21.17
CA ASN A 106 -16.08 -23.75 -19.77
C ASN A 106 -14.95 -24.75 -19.45
N GLY A 107 -13.86 -24.25 -18.86
CA GLY A 107 -12.63 -25.03 -18.62
C GLY A 107 -11.63 -25.04 -19.78
N ARG A 108 -12.06 -24.87 -21.04
CA ARG A 108 -11.14 -24.79 -22.21
C ARG A 108 -10.70 -23.37 -22.55
N ALA A 109 -11.47 -22.35 -22.15
CA ALA A 109 -11.22 -20.93 -22.48
C ALA A 109 -9.78 -20.43 -22.22
N ARG A 110 -9.14 -20.81 -21.10
CA ARG A 110 -7.73 -20.40 -20.82
C ARG A 110 -6.72 -21.06 -21.76
N ALA A 111 -6.97 -22.31 -22.17
CA ALA A 111 -6.12 -23.00 -23.14
C ALA A 111 -6.30 -22.43 -24.55
N LEU A 112 -7.53 -22.01 -24.92
CA LEU A 112 -7.78 -21.29 -26.16
C LEU A 112 -7.09 -19.92 -26.18
N VAL A 113 -7.18 -19.15 -25.08
CA VAL A 113 -6.45 -17.88 -24.95
C VAL A 113 -4.95 -18.10 -25.16
N ALA A 114 -4.33 -19.04 -24.43
CA ALA A 114 -2.89 -19.31 -24.57
C ALA A 114 -2.49 -19.80 -25.99
N LEU A 115 -3.38 -20.52 -26.68
CA LEU A 115 -3.17 -20.98 -28.06
C LEU A 115 -3.21 -19.82 -29.07
N LEU A 116 -4.09 -18.84 -28.86
CA LEU A 116 -4.27 -17.70 -29.77
C LEU A 116 -3.30 -16.55 -29.47
N ASP A 117 -2.99 -16.28 -28.20
CA ASP A 117 -2.04 -15.25 -27.77
C ASP A 117 -0.62 -15.51 -28.29
N GLY A 118 -0.26 -16.80 -28.48
CA GLY A 118 1.03 -17.21 -29.07
C GLY A 118 1.15 -17.02 -30.59
N GLN A 119 0.11 -16.54 -31.29
CA GLN A 119 0.09 -16.47 -32.76
C GLN A 119 0.65 -15.14 -33.29
N PRO A 120 1.51 -15.10 -34.33
CA PRO A 120 2.19 -13.87 -34.77
C PRO A 120 1.32 -12.72 -35.29
N SER A 121 0.01 -12.93 -35.48
CA SER A 121 -0.95 -11.85 -35.81
C SER A 121 -1.75 -11.34 -34.61
N VAL A 122 -1.58 -11.91 -33.42
CA VAL A 122 -2.32 -11.55 -32.21
C VAL A 122 -1.44 -10.65 -31.33
N GLU A 123 -1.95 -9.46 -31.02
CA GLU A 123 -1.31 -8.49 -30.12
C GLU A 123 -1.68 -8.72 -28.65
N SER A 124 -2.84 -9.36 -28.43
CA SER A 124 -3.31 -9.85 -27.13
C SER A 124 -4.52 -10.76 -27.33
N ALA A 125 -4.63 -11.81 -26.52
CA ALA A 125 -5.86 -12.55 -26.28
C ALA A 125 -6.17 -12.65 -24.78
N GLY A 126 -7.44 -12.65 -24.41
CA GLY A 126 -7.88 -12.67 -23.01
C GLY A 126 -9.34 -13.05 -22.85
N LEU A 127 -9.78 -13.18 -21.60
CA LEU A 127 -11.20 -13.38 -21.27
C LEU A 127 -11.91 -12.03 -21.34
N ASP A 128 -13.00 -11.94 -22.11
CA ASP A 128 -13.75 -10.69 -22.42
C ASP A 128 -14.80 -10.43 -21.33
N THR A 129 -14.37 -9.81 -20.23
CA THR A 129 -15.22 -9.55 -19.07
C THR A 129 -16.34 -8.57 -19.38
N VAL A 130 -17.57 -8.94 -19.00
CA VAL A 130 -18.76 -8.11 -19.22
C VAL A 130 -18.89 -7.10 -18.09
N ALA A 131 -18.64 -5.82 -18.39
CA ALA A 131 -19.07 -4.72 -17.54
C ALA A 131 -20.57 -4.42 -17.81
N THR A 132 -21.40 -4.53 -16.77
CA THR A 132 -22.82 -4.15 -16.82
C THR A 132 -23.00 -2.73 -16.26
N ALA A 133 -23.60 -1.84 -17.05
CA ALA A 133 -24.12 -0.59 -16.51
C ALA A 133 -25.40 -0.86 -15.71
N SER A 134 -25.44 -0.39 -14.46
CA SER A 134 -26.62 -0.40 -13.59
C SER A 134 -27.11 1.03 -13.38
N ASP A 135 -28.43 1.23 -13.35
CA ASP A 135 -29.03 2.56 -13.27
C ASP A 135 -28.73 3.31 -11.95
N VAL A 136 -28.67 4.64 -12.05
CA VAL A 136 -28.18 5.52 -10.98
C VAL A 136 -29.25 5.79 -9.93
N SER A 137 -29.18 5.12 -8.77
CA SER A 137 -29.86 5.59 -7.55
C SER A 137 -29.25 5.02 -6.27
N ALA A 138 -29.12 5.87 -5.24
CA ALA A 138 -28.45 5.63 -3.96
C ALA A 138 -26.93 5.33 -4.06
N ALA A 139 -26.19 5.71 -3.02
CA ALA A 139 -24.77 5.40 -2.94
C ALA A 139 -24.60 3.89 -2.71
N ALA A 140 -24.00 3.20 -3.67
CA ALA A 140 -23.50 1.86 -3.46
C ALA A 140 -22.38 1.94 -2.42
N ALA A 141 -22.54 1.25 -1.30
CA ALA A 141 -21.45 1.04 -0.36
C ALA A 141 -20.35 0.25 -1.10
N TYR A 142 -19.11 0.70 -0.96
CA TYR A 142 -17.93 -0.02 -1.40
C TYR A 142 -17.93 -1.42 -0.76
N ASP A 143 -17.99 -2.47 -1.58
CA ASP A 143 -18.09 -3.88 -1.14
C ASP A 143 -16.71 -4.52 -0.87
N ASP A 144 -15.67 -3.69 -0.85
CA ASP A 144 -14.28 -4.03 -0.60
C ASP A 144 -14.11 -4.58 0.85
N PRO A 145 -13.56 -5.80 1.04
CA PRO A 145 -13.52 -6.50 2.32
C PRO A 145 -12.95 -5.75 3.55
N TYR A 146 -12.13 -4.72 3.35
CA TYR A 146 -11.55 -3.91 4.43
C TYR A 146 -12.07 -2.47 4.52
N ARG A 147 -13.04 -2.05 3.70
CA ARG A 147 -13.66 -0.69 3.75
C ARG A 147 -14.15 -0.33 5.16
N SER A 148 -14.64 -1.31 5.92
CA SER A 148 -15.13 -1.16 7.29
C SER A 148 -14.03 -0.95 8.35
N MET A 149 -12.75 -1.09 7.97
CA MET A 149 -11.59 -0.78 8.81
C MET A 149 -11.05 0.63 8.56
N GLN A 150 -11.38 1.22 7.39
CA GLN A 150 -10.88 2.51 6.93
C GLN A 150 -11.63 3.71 7.56
N TRP A 151 -11.56 3.82 8.89
CA TRP A 151 -12.19 4.89 9.68
C TRP A 151 -11.92 6.31 9.15
N ALA A 152 -10.73 6.51 8.57
CA ALA A 152 -10.29 7.76 7.99
C ALA A 152 -11.18 8.23 6.82
N LEU A 153 -11.70 7.30 6.00
CA LEU A 153 -12.64 7.63 4.92
C LEU A 153 -13.96 8.16 5.52
N ASP A 154 -14.45 7.52 6.58
CA ASP A 154 -15.68 7.95 7.25
C ASP A 154 -15.49 9.32 7.92
N ARG A 155 -14.35 9.56 8.58
CA ARG A 155 -14.02 10.83 9.24
C ARG A 155 -13.87 12.00 8.26
N LEU A 156 -13.29 11.74 7.09
CA LEU A 156 -13.16 12.70 5.98
C LEU A 156 -14.42 12.79 5.10
N ARG A 157 -15.53 12.17 5.52
CA ARG A 157 -16.83 12.16 4.83
C ARG A 157 -16.71 11.70 3.38
N HIS A 158 -15.81 10.75 3.11
CA HIS A 158 -15.45 10.25 1.78
C HIS A 158 -16.67 9.89 0.93
N ASP A 159 -17.68 9.25 1.51
CA ASP A 159 -18.87 8.80 0.78
C ASP A 159 -19.81 9.97 0.38
N GLN A 160 -19.68 11.14 1.02
CA GLN A 160 -20.37 12.38 0.64
C GLN A 160 -19.57 13.15 -0.41
N VAL A 161 -18.27 13.32 -0.18
CA VAL A 161 -17.29 13.86 -1.16
C VAL A 161 -17.42 13.10 -2.50
N SER A 162 -17.52 11.77 -2.40
CA SER A 162 -17.77 10.82 -3.47
C SER A 162 -19.01 11.06 -4.32
N ALA A 163 -20.07 11.62 -3.73
CA ALA A 163 -21.34 11.82 -4.42
C ALA A 163 -21.37 13.13 -5.22
N LEU A 164 -20.34 13.98 -5.09
CA LEU A 164 -20.26 15.26 -5.80
C LEU A 164 -19.79 15.09 -7.26
N PRO A 165 -20.40 15.83 -8.21
CA PRO A 165 -19.96 15.83 -9.60
C PRO A 165 -18.71 16.71 -9.78
N VAL A 166 -17.52 16.11 -9.65
CA VAL A 166 -16.25 16.78 -10.00
C VAL A 166 -16.16 16.95 -11.51
N ALA A 167 -15.95 18.18 -11.99
CA ALA A 167 -16.08 18.53 -13.41
C ALA A 167 -14.86 18.15 -14.26
N GLY A 168 -13.67 18.09 -13.67
CA GLY A 168 -12.43 17.68 -14.33
C GLY A 168 -12.05 16.22 -14.10
N PRO A 169 -11.28 15.59 -15.00
CA PRO A 169 -10.60 14.33 -14.70
C PRO A 169 -9.54 14.56 -13.61
N ALA A 170 -9.32 13.57 -12.75
CA ALA A 170 -8.32 13.68 -11.70
C ALA A 170 -6.91 14.00 -12.27
N PRO A 171 -6.16 14.92 -11.65
CA PRO A 171 -4.77 15.17 -12.02
C PRO A 171 -3.90 13.96 -11.71
N VAL A 172 -2.65 14.00 -12.19
CA VAL A 172 -1.65 13.02 -11.77
C VAL A 172 -1.16 13.39 -10.36
N VAL A 173 -1.22 12.42 -9.45
CA VAL A 173 -0.63 12.50 -8.10
C VAL A 173 0.64 11.66 -8.09
N ALA A 174 1.78 12.27 -7.81
CA ALA A 174 3.06 11.56 -7.69
C ALA A 174 3.27 11.07 -6.26
N VAL A 175 3.58 9.77 -6.12
CA VAL A 175 3.98 9.16 -4.85
C VAL A 175 5.50 9.08 -4.86
N ILE A 176 6.14 10.02 -4.15
CA ILE A 176 7.59 10.20 -4.09
C ILE A 176 8.10 9.48 -2.85
N ASP A 177 8.48 8.21 -3.01
CA ASP A 177 8.61 7.25 -1.91
C ASP A 177 9.59 6.09 -2.24
N THR A 178 9.41 4.93 -1.62
CA THR A 178 10.10 3.65 -1.79
C THR A 178 9.77 2.93 -3.10
N GLY A 179 8.74 3.37 -3.82
CA GLY A 179 8.18 2.75 -5.03
C GLY A 179 6.73 2.33 -4.83
N ILE A 180 6.18 1.54 -5.74
CA ILE A 180 4.86 0.90 -5.57
C ILE A 180 4.95 -0.56 -6.02
N GLN A 181 4.26 -1.50 -5.36
CA GLN A 181 3.95 -2.80 -5.97
C GLN A 181 2.91 -2.57 -7.08
N GLY A 182 3.34 -2.17 -8.28
CA GLY A 182 2.41 -1.84 -9.36
C GLY A 182 1.49 -3.00 -9.77
N SER A 183 1.88 -4.24 -9.53
CA SER A 183 1.08 -5.45 -9.78
C SER A 183 0.08 -5.79 -8.67
N HIS A 184 -0.07 -4.94 -7.65
CA HIS A 184 -1.07 -5.10 -6.59
C HIS A 184 -2.47 -5.07 -7.22
N PRO A 185 -3.36 -6.05 -6.97
CA PRO A 185 -4.64 -6.16 -7.67
C PRO A 185 -5.49 -4.90 -7.48
N ASP A 186 -5.42 -4.32 -6.28
CA ASP A 186 -6.16 -3.14 -5.87
C ASP A 186 -5.54 -1.81 -6.37
N LEU A 187 -4.36 -1.85 -6.98
CA LEU A 187 -3.71 -0.70 -7.64
C LEU A 187 -3.67 -0.86 -9.18
N ALA A 188 -4.30 -1.91 -9.71
CA ALA A 188 -4.29 -2.20 -11.14
C ALA A 188 -5.10 -1.16 -11.93
N GLY A 189 -4.49 -0.55 -12.95
CA GLY A 189 -5.15 0.40 -13.85
C GLY A 189 -5.15 1.88 -13.40
N VAL A 190 -4.91 2.18 -12.12
CA VAL A 190 -4.79 3.58 -11.62
C VAL A 190 -3.41 4.20 -11.80
N GLN A 191 -2.41 3.41 -12.21
CA GLN A 191 -1.03 3.89 -12.37
C GLN A 191 -0.78 4.51 -13.75
N VAL A 192 -0.05 5.61 -13.78
CA VAL A 192 0.60 6.14 -14.97
C VAL A 192 2.08 5.73 -15.01
N ALA A 193 2.81 6.10 -16.06
CA ALA A 193 4.26 5.91 -16.11
C ALA A 193 4.96 6.76 -15.02
N GLY A 194 6.03 6.23 -14.45
CA GLY A 194 6.77 6.82 -13.33
C GLY A 194 8.28 6.72 -13.48
N TYR A 195 9.02 6.85 -12.38
CA TYR A 195 10.49 6.96 -12.39
C TYR A 195 11.17 6.38 -11.16
N ASP A 196 12.25 5.64 -11.37
CA ASP A 196 13.17 5.21 -10.33
C ASP A 196 14.39 6.14 -10.37
N ALA A 197 14.42 7.13 -9.49
CA ALA A 197 15.48 8.12 -9.41
C ALA A 197 16.79 7.54 -8.84
N ILE A 198 16.73 6.42 -8.10
CA ILE A 198 17.92 5.70 -7.62
C ILE A 198 18.64 5.02 -8.78
N ARG A 199 17.89 4.50 -9.77
CA ARG A 199 18.43 3.84 -10.97
C ARG A 199 18.54 4.76 -12.19
N GLY A 200 17.87 5.91 -12.18
CA GLY A 200 17.75 6.83 -13.31
C GLY A 200 16.82 6.33 -14.42
N THR A 201 15.91 5.40 -14.15
CA THR A 201 15.14 4.65 -15.15
C THR A 201 13.63 4.89 -15.04
N ALA A 202 12.93 5.00 -16.18
CA ALA A 202 11.46 5.06 -16.20
C ALA A 202 10.81 3.76 -15.70
N ILE A 203 9.67 3.89 -15.04
CA ILE A 203 8.81 2.81 -14.53
C ILE A 203 7.57 2.71 -15.42
N ALA A 204 7.31 1.54 -16.01
CA ALA A 204 6.08 1.30 -16.75
C ALA A 204 4.88 1.09 -15.80
N PRO A 205 3.65 1.50 -16.17
CA PRO A 205 2.45 1.25 -15.36
C PRO A 205 2.34 -0.23 -14.94
N GLY A 206 2.02 -0.48 -13.67
CA GLY A 206 1.89 -1.85 -13.15
C GLY A 206 3.21 -2.54 -12.77
N THR A 207 4.37 -1.89 -12.95
CA THR A 207 5.67 -2.47 -12.55
C THR A 207 5.82 -2.46 -11.03
N ALA A 208 6.09 -3.62 -10.43
CA ALA A 208 6.46 -3.71 -9.02
C ALA A 208 7.89 -3.16 -8.80
N THR A 209 8.00 -2.08 -8.03
CA THR A 209 9.27 -1.37 -7.77
C THR A 209 9.58 -1.15 -6.29
N ASP A 210 8.56 -1.29 -5.42
CA ASP A 210 8.67 -1.15 -3.97
C ASP A 210 9.41 -2.34 -3.32
N PRO A 211 10.53 -2.11 -2.59
CA PRO A 211 11.26 -3.11 -1.84
C PRO A 211 11.03 -3.04 -0.31
N ASN A 212 10.08 -2.21 0.16
CA ASN A 212 9.87 -1.85 1.56
C ASN A 212 8.40 -2.01 1.99
N GLY A 213 7.49 -1.37 1.28
CA GLY A 213 6.04 -1.43 1.46
C GLY A 213 5.34 -0.12 1.78
N HIS A 214 6.08 0.85 2.31
CA HIS A 214 5.58 2.16 2.66
C HIS A 214 4.92 2.90 1.48
N GLY A 215 5.56 2.91 0.30
CA GLY A 215 5.04 3.60 -0.88
C GLY A 215 3.83 2.91 -1.51
N THR A 216 3.75 1.58 -1.38
CA THR A 216 2.53 0.82 -1.70
C THR A 216 1.39 1.17 -0.74
N HIS A 217 1.65 1.38 0.56
CA HIS A 217 0.65 1.79 1.55
C HIS A 217 0.10 3.19 1.25
N VAL A 218 1.00 4.16 1.04
CA VAL A 218 0.70 5.54 0.64
C VAL A 218 -0.12 5.60 -0.66
N ALA A 219 0.21 4.79 -1.66
CA ALA A 219 -0.52 4.72 -2.92
C ALA A 219 -1.97 4.22 -2.77
N GLY A 220 -2.19 3.20 -1.92
CA GLY A 220 -3.54 2.69 -1.66
C GLY A 220 -4.45 3.72 -0.98
N ILE A 221 -3.92 4.53 -0.06
CA ILE A 221 -4.67 5.62 0.58
C ILE A 221 -5.15 6.63 -0.46
N ILE A 222 -4.28 7.01 -1.40
CA ILE A 222 -4.62 7.95 -2.47
C ILE A 222 -5.67 7.35 -3.41
N GLY A 223 -5.55 6.08 -3.79
CA GLY A 223 -6.29 5.58 -4.95
C GLY A 223 -6.29 4.08 -5.20
N ALA A 224 -6.42 3.24 -4.18
CA ALA A 224 -6.89 1.87 -4.38
C ALA A 224 -8.29 1.83 -5.04
N VAL A 225 -8.54 0.82 -5.88
CA VAL A 225 -9.68 0.76 -6.81
C VAL A 225 -10.97 0.32 -6.12
N GLY A 226 -11.52 1.18 -5.27
CA GLY A 226 -12.68 0.82 -4.48
C GLY A 226 -13.94 0.48 -5.31
N GLY A 227 -14.69 -0.52 -4.85
CA GLY A 227 -15.88 -1.08 -5.51
C GLY A 227 -15.52 -2.18 -6.51
N ASN A 228 -14.42 -2.89 -6.26
CA ASN A 228 -13.94 -4.01 -7.06
C ASN A 228 -14.15 -5.37 -6.33
N GLY A 229 -14.63 -5.36 -5.08
CA GLY A 229 -14.82 -6.54 -4.23
C GLY A 229 -13.52 -7.09 -3.62
N VAL A 230 -12.46 -6.30 -3.60
CA VAL A 230 -11.10 -6.64 -3.17
C VAL A 230 -10.58 -5.53 -2.24
N GLY A 231 -9.86 -5.90 -1.19
CA GLY A 231 -8.99 -4.96 -0.49
C GLY A 231 -9.69 -3.75 0.16
N VAL A 232 -9.26 -2.57 -0.26
CA VAL A 232 -9.53 -1.25 0.35
C VAL A 232 -9.97 -0.22 -0.69
N THR A 233 -10.75 0.76 -0.27
CA THR A 233 -11.09 1.92 -1.09
C THR A 233 -10.03 3.00 -0.95
N GLY A 234 -9.49 3.53 -2.06
CA GLY A 234 -8.68 4.75 -2.04
C GLY A 234 -9.54 6.01 -2.08
N PHE A 235 -9.03 7.14 -1.58
CA PHE A 235 -9.79 8.39 -1.49
C PHE A 235 -10.17 8.98 -2.86
N LEU A 236 -9.42 8.66 -3.92
CA LEU A 236 -9.73 9.00 -5.31
C LEU A 236 -10.31 7.81 -6.08
N ARG A 237 -11.61 7.88 -6.39
CA ARG A 237 -12.33 6.97 -7.31
C ARG A 237 -11.58 6.64 -8.61
N SER A 238 -10.94 7.66 -9.17
CA SER A 238 -10.38 7.68 -10.53
C SER A 238 -8.93 8.15 -10.50
N ALA A 239 -8.16 7.62 -9.55
CA ALA A 239 -6.78 8.02 -9.30
C ALA A 239 -5.88 7.84 -10.54
N ARG A 240 -4.88 8.72 -10.65
CA ARG A 240 -3.80 8.64 -11.64
C ARG A 240 -2.47 8.77 -10.91
N ILE A 241 -2.01 7.65 -10.37
CA ILE A 241 -0.85 7.57 -9.48
C ILE A 241 0.44 7.42 -10.31
N MET A 242 1.39 8.32 -10.11
CA MET A 242 2.72 8.25 -10.69
C MET A 242 3.69 7.68 -9.63
N PRO A 243 4.21 6.44 -9.79
CA PRO A 243 5.24 5.91 -8.89
C PRO A 243 6.56 6.63 -9.11
N VAL A 244 7.09 7.29 -8.08
CA VAL A 244 8.40 7.94 -8.12
C VAL A 244 9.27 7.40 -7.00
N ARG A 245 10.14 6.45 -7.32
CA ARG A 245 11.02 5.80 -6.34
C ARG A 245 12.26 6.65 -6.09
N VAL A 246 12.36 7.19 -4.88
CA VAL A 246 13.51 7.95 -4.36
C VAL A 246 14.12 7.31 -3.10
N LEU A 247 13.39 6.39 -2.43
CA LEU A 247 13.83 5.67 -1.23
C LEU A 247 14.23 4.20 -1.51
N GLY A 248 15.13 3.67 -0.68
CA GLY A 248 15.61 2.29 -0.71
C GLY A 248 14.78 1.32 0.14
N SER A 249 15.23 0.07 0.25
CA SER A 249 14.59 -0.97 1.10
C SER A 249 14.51 -0.61 2.58
N ALA A 250 15.43 0.21 3.08
CA ALA A 250 15.43 0.73 4.45
C ALA A 250 14.50 1.94 4.67
N GLY A 251 13.74 2.39 3.66
CA GLY A 251 12.93 3.61 3.73
C GLY A 251 13.75 4.91 3.68
N THR A 252 15.04 4.83 3.32
CA THR A 252 15.97 5.97 3.31
C THR A 252 16.39 6.35 1.88
N GLY A 253 16.73 7.63 1.68
CA GLY A 253 17.21 8.18 0.41
C GLY A 253 18.10 9.40 0.62
N LEU A 254 18.52 10.05 -0.46
CA LEU A 254 19.30 11.29 -0.44
C LEU A 254 18.43 12.46 -0.92
N GLY A 255 18.59 13.65 -0.34
CA GLY A 255 17.83 14.84 -0.75
C GLY A 255 17.99 15.21 -2.22
N SER A 256 19.17 14.96 -2.80
CA SER A 256 19.40 15.08 -4.25
C SER A 256 18.57 14.09 -5.09
N THR A 257 18.32 12.88 -4.59
CA THR A 257 17.47 11.88 -5.24
C THR A 257 15.98 12.21 -5.07
N ILE A 258 15.58 12.73 -3.90
CA ILE A 258 14.23 13.24 -3.64
C ILE A 258 13.93 14.40 -4.60
N ALA A 259 14.81 15.41 -4.64
CA ALA A 259 14.73 16.56 -5.54
C ALA A 259 14.65 16.16 -7.02
N GLN A 260 15.48 15.20 -7.47
CA GLN A 260 15.42 14.67 -8.83
C GLN A 260 14.08 13.99 -9.13
N GLY A 261 13.52 13.23 -8.18
CA GLY A 261 12.19 12.63 -8.30
C GLY A 261 11.07 13.67 -8.41
N MET A 262 11.12 14.72 -7.60
CA MET A 262 10.17 15.83 -7.64
C MET A 262 10.18 16.57 -8.98
N ILE A 263 11.36 16.96 -9.47
CA ILE A 263 11.51 17.66 -10.75
C ILE A 263 10.99 16.77 -11.90
N TRP A 264 11.39 15.50 -11.93
CA TRP A 264 10.91 14.56 -12.94
C TRP A 264 9.38 14.40 -12.91
N ALA A 265 8.77 14.32 -11.73
CA ALA A 265 7.32 14.19 -11.59
C ALA A 265 6.57 15.39 -12.19
N VAL A 266 7.08 16.60 -11.94
CA VAL A 266 6.54 17.86 -12.45
C VAL A 266 6.68 17.94 -13.97
N ASP A 267 7.87 17.63 -14.52
CA ASP A 267 8.13 17.55 -15.97
C ASP A 267 7.17 16.57 -16.68
N HIS A 268 6.78 15.48 -16.01
CA HIS A 268 5.89 14.45 -16.53
C HIS A 268 4.41 14.66 -16.16
N GLY A 269 4.05 15.85 -15.66
CA GLY A 269 2.67 16.32 -15.54
C GLY A 269 1.96 16.02 -14.22
N ALA A 270 2.70 15.70 -13.14
CA ALA A 270 2.13 15.69 -11.79
C ALA A 270 1.62 17.09 -11.40
N LYS A 271 0.53 17.13 -10.63
CA LYS A 271 -0.02 18.37 -10.04
C LYS A 271 -0.07 18.36 -8.52
N VAL A 272 -0.01 17.18 -7.91
CA VAL A 272 0.20 17.01 -6.48
C VAL A 272 1.35 16.02 -6.30
N LEU A 273 2.33 16.38 -5.48
CA LEU A 273 3.48 15.56 -5.11
C LEU A 273 3.32 15.17 -3.64
N ASN A 274 3.04 13.90 -3.38
CA ASN A 274 2.97 13.34 -2.03
C ASN A 274 4.37 12.88 -1.59
N LEU A 275 4.91 13.49 -0.55
CA LEU A 275 6.17 13.14 0.09
C LEU A 275 5.88 12.68 1.53
N SER A 276 5.55 11.40 1.70
CA SER A 276 5.30 10.77 3.00
C SER A 276 6.61 10.49 3.79
N LEU A 277 7.60 11.37 3.64
CA LEU A 277 8.98 11.25 4.08
C LEU A 277 9.47 12.55 4.74
N GLY A 278 10.51 12.46 5.54
CA GLY A 278 11.10 13.59 6.27
C GLY A 278 12.58 13.38 6.57
N GLY A 279 13.35 14.48 6.58
CA GLY A 279 14.78 14.52 6.89
C GLY A 279 15.14 15.66 7.83
N SER A 280 16.12 15.45 8.71
CA SER A 280 16.55 16.48 9.67
C SER A 280 17.53 17.48 9.03
N GLY A 281 17.12 18.75 8.94
CA GLY A 281 17.93 19.85 8.41
C GLY A 281 17.64 20.20 6.95
N VAL A 282 17.99 21.43 6.56
CA VAL A 282 17.70 22.01 5.24
C VAL A 282 18.63 21.45 4.17
N ASP A 283 18.08 20.75 3.19
CA ASP A 283 18.75 20.44 1.92
C ASP A 283 18.39 21.49 0.85
N ALA A 284 19.41 22.08 0.21
CA ALA A 284 19.22 23.15 -0.77
C ALA A 284 18.70 22.66 -2.14
N GLN A 285 18.87 21.38 -2.45
CA GLN A 285 18.35 20.75 -3.66
C GLN A 285 16.86 20.41 -3.49
N GLU A 286 16.45 19.97 -2.30
CA GLU A 286 15.02 19.81 -1.97
C GLU A 286 14.28 21.14 -2.00
N GLN A 287 14.81 22.20 -1.37
CA GLN A 287 14.24 23.55 -1.46
C GLN A 287 14.08 24.00 -2.91
N ALA A 288 15.12 23.85 -3.73
CA ALA A 288 15.07 24.20 -5.15
C ALA A 288 14.04 23.37 -5.95
N ALA A 289 13.79 22.12 -5.56
CA ALA A 289 12.77 21.28 -6.17
C ALA A 289 11.34 21.64 -5.72
N VAL A 290 11.14 22.09 -4.48
CA VAL A 290 9.87 22.69 -4.03
C VAL A 290 9.57 23.98 -4.79
N ASP A 291 10.57 24.87 -4.91
CA ASP A 291 10.45 26.11 -5.71
C ASP A 291 10.13 25.82 -7.18
N TYR A 292 10.79 24.80 -7.75
CA TYR A 292 10.53 24.35 -9.11
C TYR A 292 9.09 23.82 -9.29
N ALA A 293 8.61 22.99 -8.36
CA ALA A 293 7.25 22.44 -8.40
C ALA A 293 6.17 23.54 -8.36
N GLU A 294 6.29 24.49 -7.43
CA GLU A 294 5.35 25.60 -7.32
C GLU A 294 5.35 26.46 -8.61
N ALA A 295 6.53 26.78 -9.14
CA ALA A 295 6.70 27.58 -10.36
C ALA A 295 6.12 26.92 -11.63
N HIS A 296 6.02 25.60 -11.67
CA HIS A 296 5.41 24.84 -12.78
C HIS A 296 3.97 24.39 -12.50
N GLY A 297 3.38 24.94 -11.43
CA GLY A 297 1.98 24.73 -11.09
C GLY A 297 1.69 23.33 -10.58
N ALA A 298 2.51 22.82 -9.65
CA ALA A 298 2.25 21.60 -8.88
C ALA A 298 2.45 21.87 -7.37
N LEU A 299 1.61 21.29 -6.53
CA LEU A 299 1.68 21.41 -5.07
C LEU A 299 2.53 20.29 -4.46
N VAL A 300 3.43 20.62 -3.55
CA VAL A 300 4.16 19.66 -2.71
C VAL A 300 3.38 19.49 -1.41
N VAL A 301 3.10 18.26 -1.02
CA VAL A 301 2.40 17.90 0.24
C VAL A 301 3.28 16.90 0.98
N ALA A 302 3.67 17.21 2.22
CA ALA A 302 4.68 16.42 2.94
C ALA A 302 4.34 16.14 4.41
N ALA A 303 4.88 15.03 4.92
CA ALA A 303 4.71 14.58 6.30
C ALA A 303 5.47 15.49 7.28
N ALA A 304 4.79 16.04 8.30
CA ALA A 304 5.42 16.99 9.26
C ALA A 304 6.52 16.36 10.14
N GLY A 305 6.43 15.05 10.40
CA GLY A 305 7.42 14.24 11.11
C GLY A 305 6.78 13.35 12.19
N ASN A 306 7.52 12.36 12.68
CA ASN A 306 7.01 11.31 13.59
C ASN A 306 7.72 11.30 14.96
N GLN A 307 8.10 12.47 15.48
CA GLN A 307 8.90 12.62 16.70
C GLN A 307 8.35 13.62 17.73
N GLY A 308 7.07 14.00 17.66
CA GLY A 308 6.41 15.01 18.52
C GLY A 308 6.73 14.91 20.01
N ASP A 309 6.15 13.94 20.73
CA ASP A 309 6.40 13.66 22.16
C ASP A 309 7.87 13.35 22.54
N ALA A 310 8.78 13.24 21.57
CA ALA A 310 10.16 12.76 21.77
C ALA A 310 11.24 13.84 21.58
N ALA A 311 11.37 14.38 20.36
CA ALA A 311 12.43 15.31 19.98
C ALA A 311 11.93 16.51 19.15
N ASN A 312 10.73 16.40 18.59
CA ASN A 312 10.04 17.41 17.77
C ASN A 312 10.94 18.25 16.83
N PRO A 313 11.78 17.62 15.97
CA PRO A 313 12.59 18.34 15.01
C PRO A 313 11.71 18.86 13.87
N VAL A 314 12.07 20.00 13.27
CA VAL A 314 11.52 20.40 11.97
C VAL A 314 12.11 19.46 10.92
N GLU A 315 11.27 18.63 10.30
CA GLU A 315 11.64 17.74 9.21
C GLU A 315 11.37 18.40 7.84
N TYR A 316 12.28 18.21 6.89
CA TYR A 316 12.19 18.71 5.52
C TYR A 316 11.85 17.55 4.57
N PRO A 317 11.08 17.78 3.48
CA PRO A 317 10.70 19.08 2.92
C PRO A 317 9.44 19.74 3.51
N ALA A 318 8.81 19.18 4.55
CA ALA A 318 7.65 19.79 5.20
C ALA A 318 7.95 21.18 5.79
N GLY A 319 9.13 21.39 6.38
CA GLY A 319 9.56 22.68 6.91
C GLY A 319 9.82 23.81 5.89
N PHE A 320 9.54 23.62 4.59
CA PHE A 320 9.67 24.66 3.57
C PHE A 320 8.34 25.39 3.35
N VAL A 321 8.36 26.73 3.38
CA VAL A 321 7.21 27.67 3.30
C VAL A 321 6.21 27.43 2.15
N LYS A 322 6.59 26.66 1.14
CA LYS A 322 5.80 26.39 -0.07
C LYS A 322 5.21 24.98 -0.11
N THR A 323 5.75 24.06 0.70
CA THR A 323 5.18 22.74 0.95
C THR A 323 3.92 22.90 1.80
N LEU A 324 2.89 22.10 1.57
CA LEU A 324 1.78 21.92 2.50
C LEU A 324 2.15 20.82 3.50
N ALA A 325 2.42 21.20 4.74
CA ALA A 325 2.91 20.31 5.80
C ALA A 325 1.76 19.68 6.59
N VAL A 326 1.80 18.35 6.73
CA VAL A 326 0.68 17.54 7.22
C VAL A 326 0.97 16.87 8.56
N GLY A 327 0.20 17.26 9.58
CA GLY A 327 0.11 16.60 10.90
C GLY A 327 -0.83 15.37 10.88
N ALA A 328 -0.70 14.51 11.88
CA ALA A 328 -1.47 13.26 12.01
C ALA A 328 -2.47 13.33 13.18
N THR A 329 -3.75 13.08 12.91
CA THR A 329 -4.75 12.83 13.96
C THR A 329 -4.87 11.34 14.29
N ALA A 330 -5.18 11.06 15.56
CA ALA A 330 -5.40 9.71 16.07
C ALA A 330 -6.85 9.23 15.79
N GLN A 331 -7.04 7.90 15.71
CA GLN A 331 -8.35 7.29 15.45
C GLN A 331 -9.41 7.60 16.52
N ALA A 332 -9.00 7.96 17.73
CA ALA A 332 -9.90 8.12 18.88
C ALA A 332 -10.18 9.60 19.21
N GLY A 333 -11.24 10.15 18.60
CA GLY A 333 -11.83 11.43 19.02
C GLY A 333 -11.04 12.67 18.59
N ASP A 334 -10.44 12.63 17.40
CA ASP A 334 -9.80 13.76 16.72
C ASP A 334 -8.65 14.45 17.49
N ALA A 335 -8.11 13.79 18.51
CA ALA A 335 -6.86 14.22 19.15
C ALA A 335 -5.69 14.13 18.16
N ILE A 336 -4.72 15.05 18.28
CA ILE A 336 -3.46 14.92 17.56
C ILE A 336 -2.72 13.65 18.02
N ALA A 337 -2.09 12.94 17.08
CA ALA A 337 -1.35 11.73 17.41
C ALA A 337 -0.06 12.10 18.18
N PRO A 338 0.30 11.41 19.29
CA PRO A 338 1.46 11.78 20.11
C PRO A 338 2.82 11.79 19.39
N TYR A 339 2.95 11.04 18.29
CA TYR A 339 4.14 11.06 17.45
C TYR A 339 4.16 12.22 16.45
N SER A 340 3.04 12.88 16.15
CA SER A 340 2.98 13.95 15.15
C SER A 340 3.89 15.10 15.57
N THR A 341 4.92 15.36 14.76
CA THR A 341 5.72 16.58 14.91
C THR A 341 4.80 17.80 14.76
N HIS A 342 5.00 18.78 15.64
CA HIS A 342 4.16 19.97 15.79
C HIS A 342 5.01 21.25 15.82
N GLY A 343 4.40 22.41 15.56
CA GLY A 343 5.08 23.71 15.55
C GLY A 343 4.56 24.65 14.45
N PRO A 344 5.19 25.83 14.27
CA PRO A 344 4.74 26.84 13.31
C PRO A 344 4.82 26.39 11.83
N GLN A 345 5.51 25.28 11.57
CA GLN A 345 5.63 24.66 10.24
C GLN A 345 4.46 23.73 9.86
N VAL A 346 3.48 23.47 10.74
CA VAL A 346 2.31 22.62 10.40
C VAL A 346 1.19 23.48 9.82
N ASP A 347 0.72 23.15 8.62
CA ASP A 347 -0.35 23.89 7.93
C ASP A 347 -1.74 23.28 8.17
N ILE A 348 -1.82 21.94 8.17
CA ILE A 348 -3.07 21.18 8.20
C ILE A 348 -2.82 19.78 8.78
N SER A 349 -3.88 19.08 9.19
CA SER A 349 -3.80 17.69 9.67
C SER A 349 -4.77 16.75 8.95
N ALA A 350 -4.49 15.46 9.00
CA ALA A 350 -5.35 14.41 8.46
C ALA A 350 -5.26 13.11 9.28
N PRO A 351 -6.19 12.15 9.09
CA PRO A 351 -6.14 10.84 9.77
C PRO A 351 -4.81 10.12 9.53
N GLY A 352 -4.07 9.83 10.61
CA GLY A 352 -2.72 9.29 10.51
C GLY A 352 -2.41 8.12 11.45
N ASP A 353 -3.38 7.58 12.18
CA ASP A 353 -3.22 6.40 13.07
C ASP A 353 -4.13 5.25 12.64
N GLN A 354 -3.64 4.00 12.71
CA GLN A 354 -4.37 2.78 12.35
C GLN A 354 -5.00 2.84 10.95
N VAL A 355 -4.26 3.37 9.97
CA VAL A 355 -4.76 3.55 8.59
C VAL A 355 -4.58 2.26 7.79
N THR A 356 -5.69 1.62 7.41
CA THR A 356 -5.68 0.40 6.59
C THR A 356 -5.46 0.72 5.11
N SER A 357 -4.45 0.10 4.49
CA SER A 357 -4.13 0.26 3.06
C SER A 357 -3.47 -0.98 2.45
N THR A 358 -3.16 -0.91 1.15
CA THR A 358 -2.46 -1.92 0.33
C THR A 358 -0.99 -2.09 0.75
N TYR A 359 -0.41 -3.28 0.56
CA TYR A 359 0.98 -3.59 0.98
C TYR A 359 1.63 -4.65 0.06
N PRO A 360 2.97 -4.71 -0.08
CA PRO A 360 3.63 -5.66 -0.96
C PRO A 360 3.30 -7.13 -0.69
N THR A 361 3.38 -7.94 -1.74
CA THR A 361 2.86 -9.32 -1.84
C THR A 361 1.33 -9.42 -1.98
N SER A 362 0.68 -8.33 -2.37
CA SER A 362 -0.79 -8.24 -2.56
C SER A 362 -1.58 -8.49 -1.27
N VAL A 363 -1.14 -7.88 -0.18
CA VAL A 363 -1.76 -7.95 1.15
C VAL A 363 -2.09 -6.54 1.67
N TYR A 364 -2.61 -6.43 2.90
CA TYR A 364 -3.11 -5.17 3.47
C TYR A 364 -2.59 -5.01 4.89
N ALA A 365 -2.31 -3.77 5.29
CA ALA A 365 -1.67 -3.44 6.57
C ALA A 365 -2.29 -2.18 7.20
N ASN A 366 -2.26 -2.12 8.53
CA ASN A 366 -2.52 -0.92 9.31
C ASN A 366 -1.18 -0.30 9.71
N ASP A 367 -0.92 0.92 9.26
CA ASP A 367 0.24 1.71 9.66
C ASP A 367 -0.18 3.04 10.31
N SER A 368 0.76 3.67 11.01
CA SER A 368 0.56 4.91 11.76
C SER A 368 1.74 5.86 11.55
N GLY A 369 1.45 7.10 11.14
CA GLY A 369 2.42 8.18 10.94
C GLY A 369 1.81 9.39 10.23
N THR A 370 2.48 10.54 10.28
CA THR A 370 2.21 11.69 9.37
C THR A 370 2.30 11.27 7.90
N SER A 371 3.12 10.27 7.61
CA SER A 371 3.22 9.56 6.33
C SER A 371 1.89 8.98 5.82
N MET A 372 0.96 8.61 6.70
CA MET A 372 -0.38 8.11 6.35
C MET A 372 -1.44 9.22 6.31
N ALA A 373 -1.20 10.34 7.00
CA ALA A 373 -2.03 11.55 6.91
C ALA A 373 -1.81 12.32 5.58
N THR A 374 -0.54 12.45 5.16
CA THR A 374 -0.11 13.12 3.92
C THR A 374 -0.92 12.69 2.67
N PRO A 375 -1.12 11.40 2.37
CA PRO A 375 -1.86 10.96 1.18
C PRO A 375 -3.35 11.34 1.18
N TYR A 376 -3.99 11.50 2.33
CA TYR A 376 -5.36 12.04 2.39
C TYR A 376 -5.41 13.51 1.97
N VAL A 377 -4.44 14.33 2.40
CA VAL A 377 -4.32 15.73 1.98
C VAL A 377 -3.94 15.83 0.50
N ALA A 378 -3.05 14.95 0.01
CA ALA A 378 -2.69 14.90 -1.40
C ALA A 378 -3.87 14.49 -2.30
N ALA A 379 -4.72 13.58 -1.84
CA ALA A 379 -5.97 13.23 -2.52
C ALA A 379 -7.00 14.37 -2.48
N ALA A 380 -7.15 15.05 -1.33
CA ALA A 380 -8.00 16.24 -1.21
C ALA A 380 -7.58 17.35 -2.21
N ALA A 381 -6.28 17.66 -2.26
CA ALA A 381 -5.70 18.61 -3.21
C ALA A 381 -5.94 18.21 -4.68
N ALA A 382 -5.94 16.91 -4.99
CA ALA A 382 -6.22 16.42 -6.34
C ALA A 382 -7.70 16.58 -6.75
N LEU A 383 -8.64 16.43 -5.81
CA LEU A 383 -10.06 16.70 -6.05
C LEU A 383 -10.34 18.20 -6.17
N ASP A 384 -9.79 18.99 -5.25
CA ASP A 384 -9.96 20.44 -5.21
C ASP A 384 -9.39 21.10 -6.48
N TRP A 385 -8.19 20.69 -6.93
CA TRP A 385 -7.66 21.11 -8.23
C TRP A 385 -8.54 20.69 -9.42
N ALA A 386 -9.20 19.53 -9.35
CA ALA A 386 -10.10 19.07 -10.42
C ALA A 386 -11.47 19.80 -10.44
N ALA A 387 -11.88 20.39 -9.33
CA ALA A 387 -12.99 21.35 -9.27
C ALA A 387 -12.56 22.76 -9.67
N HIS A 388 -11.34 23.16 -9.30
CA HIS A 388 -10.77 24.49 -9.45
C HIS A 388 -9.48 24.52 -10.31
N PRO A 389 -9.52 24.10 -11.59
CA PRO A 389 -8.33 23.92 -12.44
C PRO A 389 -7.61 25.24 -12.83
N SER A 390 -8.10 26.38 -12.34
CA SER A 390 -7.46 27.70 -12.44
C SER A 390 -6.63 28.09 -11.21
N PHE A 391 -6.68 27.32 -10.12
CA PHE A 391 -5.86 27.57 -8.93
C PHE A 391 -4.36 27.37 -9.23
N THR A 392 -3.54 28.28 -8.75
CA THR A 392 -2.10 28.04 -8.55
C THR A 392 -1.89 27.08 -7.37
N PRO A 393 -0.69 26.51 -7.17
CA PRO A 393 -0.41 25.70 -5.98
C PRO A 393 -0.54 26.50 -4.68
N ALA A 394 -0.31 27.81 -4.71
CA ALA A 394 -0.57 28.70 -3.59
C ALA A 394 -2.07 28.84 -3.31
N ASP A 395 -2.89 29.11 -4.34
CA ASP A 395 -4.35 29.16 -4.16
C ASP A 395 -4.89 27.83 -3.61
N LEU A 396 -4.40 26.70 -4.11
CA LEU A 396 -4.80 25.36 -3.68
C LEU A 396 -4.42 25.07 -2.22
N ARG A 397 -3.19 25.43 -1.82
CA ARG A 397 -2.70 25.33 -0.44
C ARG A 397 -3.55 26.20 0.50
N ASP A 398 -3.72 27.47 0.15
CA ASP A 398 -4.47 28.44 0.93
C ASP A 398 -5.98 28.07 1.01
N HIS A 399 -6.54 27.47 -0.04
CA HIS A 399 -7.93 27.01 -0.09
C HIS A 399 -8.15 25.84 0.88
N LEU A 400 -7.34 24.77 0.79
CA LEU A 400 -7.41 23.61 1.69
C LEU A 400 -7.25 24.02 3.16
N VAL A 401 -6.29 24.89 3.45
CA VAL A 401 -6.03 25.44 4.80
C VAL A 401 -7.21 26.28 5.30
N ARG A 402 -7.82 27.12 4.45
CA ARG A 402 -8.97 27.96 4.80
C ARG A 402 -10.29 27.19 4.96
N THR A 403 -10.43 26.04 4.30
CA THR A 403 -11.63 25.19 4.38
C THR A 403 -11.52 24.05 5.39
N ALA A 404 -10.39 23.94 6.11
CA ALA A 404 -10.17 22.94 7.15
C ALA A 404 -11.21 23.03 8.30
N GLU A 405 -11.49 21.89 8.92
CA GLU A 405 -12.29 21.78 10.14
C GLU A 405 -11.40 22.16 11.34
N ASP A 406 -11.59 23.36 11.88
CA ASP A 406 -10.88 23.90 13.06
C ASP A 406 -10.95 22.90 14.25
N LEU A 407 -9.77 22.42 14.66
CA LEU A 407 -9.57 21.47 15.76
C LEU A 407 -8.48 22.01 16.71
N GLY A 408 -8.67 21.79 18.01
CA GLY A 408 -7.70 22.21 19.02
C GLY A 408 -8.03 23.58 19.62
N ALA A 409 -7.13 24.55 19.47
CA ALA A 409 -7.33 25.92 19.91
C ALA A 409 -7.86 26.80 18.75
N PRO A 410 -8.99 27.54 18.91
CA PRO A 410 -9.68 28.18 17.80
C PRO A 410 -8.80 29.01 16.85
N GLY A 411 -8.82 28.65 15.58
CA GLY A 411 -7.93 29.16 14.55
C GLY A 411 -6.68 28.29 14.35
N ARG A 412 -5.60 28.87 13.83
CA ARG A 412 -4.38 28.11 13.52
C ARG A 412 -3.55 27.85 14.77
N ASP A 413 -3.34 26.58 15.13
CA ASP A 413 -2.46 26.14 16.23
C ASP A 413 -1.27 25.29 15.76
N ASP A 414 -0.31 25.05 16.66
CA ASP A 414 0.93 24.34 16.33
C ASP A 414 0.76 22.83 16.13
N PHE A 415 -0.31 22.22 16.65
CA PHE A 415 -0.54 20.78 16.59
C PHE A 415 -1.34 20.41 15.33
N PHE A 416 -2.46 21.09 15.11
CA PHE A 416 -3.36 20.77 14.00
C PHE A 416 -3.06 21.57 12.73
N GLY A 417 -2.30 22.65 12.81
CA GLY A 417 -2.25 23.67 11.77
C GLY A 417 -3.57 24.45 11.80
N ALA A 418 -4.22 24.64 10.65
CA ALA A 418 -5.55 25.24 10.56
C ALA A 418 -6.71 24.26 10.87
N GLY A 419 -6.41 22.98 11.16
CA GLY A 419 -7.42 21.97 11.49
C GLY A 419 -7.30 20.69 10.67
N LEU A 420 -8.34 19.86 10.68
CA LEU A 420 -8.44 18.68 9.84
C LEU A 420 -8.78 19.07 8.39
N VAL A 421 -8.13 18.44 7.40
CA VAL A 421 -8.53 18.59 5.99
C VAL A 421 -9.99 18.19 5.80
N ASP A 422 -10.79 19.06 5.17
CA ASP A 422 -12.20 18.83 4.89
C ASP A 422 -12.47 18.93 3.37
N PRO A 423 -12.35 17.81 2.64
CA PRO A 423 -12.55 17.81 1.19
C PRO A 423 -14.00 18.09 0.77
N LEU A 424 -14.96 17.96 1.69
CA LEU A 424 -16.36 18.31 1.41
C LEU A 424 -16.57 19.82 1.52
N ALA A 425 -15.95 20.48 2.49
CA ALA A 425 -15.94 21.95 2.56
C ALA A 425 -15.21 22.55 1.36
N ALA A 426 -14.03 22.06 1.00
CA ALA A 426 -13.29 22.50 -0.18
C ALA A 426 -14.13 22.40 -1.48
N LEU A 427 -14.79 21.26 -1.73
CA LEU A 427 -15.60 21.04 -2.93
C LEU A 427 -16.99 21.72 -2.90
N THR A 428 -17.38 22.38 -1.79
CA THR A 428 -18.66 23.09 -1.67
C THR A 428 -18.53 24.57 -1.32
N ASP A 429 -17.32 25.06 -1.06
CA ASP A 429 -17.07 26.49 -0.95
C ASP A 429 -17.43 27.19 -2.27
N SER A 430 -18.01 28.37 -2.15
CA SER A 430 -18.41 29.24 -3.25
C SER A 430 -17.67 30.59 -3.21
N ALA A 431 -16.69 30.74 -2.32
CA ALA A 431 -15.79 31.89 -2.30
C ALA A 431 -14.94 31.93 -3.59
N PRO A 432 -14.71 33.11 -4.17
CA PRO A 432 -13.77 33.23 -5.29
C PRO A 432 -12.34 32.90 -4.84
N ALA A 433 -11.53 32.41 -5.77
CA ALA A 433 -10.08 32.26 -5.58
C ALA A 433 -9.46 33.53 -4.98
N SER A 434 -8.45 33.37 -4.13
CA SER A 434 -7.69 34.49 -3.59
C SER A 434 -7.06 35.26 -4.75
N THR A 435 -7.47 36.49 -5.03
CA THR A 435 -6.93 37.26 -6.17
C THR A 435 -5.53 37.83 -5.88
N GLY A 436 -4.73 37.13 -5.08
CA GLY A 436 -3.38 37.46 -4.63
C GLY A 436 -2.32 37.18 -5.68
N SER A 437 -2.44 37.80 -6.87
CA SER A 437 -1.35 37.77 -7.84
C SER A 437 -0.07 38.33 -7.19
N PRO A 438 1.05 37.58 -7.17
CA PRO A 438 2.25 37.94 -6.42
C PRO A 438 3.00 39.10 -7.08
N THR A 439 2.51 40.32 -6.83
CA THR A 439 3.34 41.51 -6.90
C THR A 439 4.35 41.43 -5.75
N PRO A 440 5.66 41.43 -6.00
CA PRO A 440 6.64 41.37 -4.93
C PRO A 440 6.63 42.69 -4.14
N ASP A 441 6.02 42.68 -2.96
CA ASP A 441 6.08 43.80 -2.02
C ASP A 441 7.42 43.78 -1.27
N PRO A 442 8.31 44.78 -1.44
CA PRO A 442 9.62 44.83 -0.78
C PRO A 442 9.50 45.28 0.69
N ALA A 443 8.61 44.65 1.46
CA ALA A 443 8.26 45.02 2.84
C ALA A 443 8.48 43.91 3.89
N ALA A 444 8.89 42.71 3.48
CA ALA A 444 9.37 41.68 4.41
C ALA A 444 10.80 42.02 4.90
N THR A 445 10.88 42.80 5.99
CA THR A 445 12.17 43.22 6.58
C THR A 445 12.93 42.00 7.10
N ALA A 446 14.04 41.64 6.45
CA ALA A 446 14.93 40.60 6.92
C ALA A 446 15.47 40.92 8.32
N PRO A 447 15.62 39.92 9.22
CA PRO A 447 16.33 40.11 10.49
C PRO A 447 17.74 40.65 10.20
N ALA A 448 18.09 41.79 10.78
CA ALA A 448 19.36 42.45 10.50
C ALA A 448 20.52 41.58 11.00
N THR A 449 21.39 41.15 10.08
CA THR A 449 22.66 40.50 10.41
C THR A 449 23.46 41.41 11.36
N PRO A 450 23.83 40.95 12.57
CA PRO A 450 24.62 41.78 13.47
C PRO A 450 26.04 41.95 12.92
N THR A 451 26.38 43.16 12.48
CA THR A 451 27.75 43.54 12.13
C THR A 451 28.65 43.34 13.36
N PRO A 452 29.75 42.57 13.27
CA PRO A 452 30.65 42.37 14.40
C PRO A 452 31.49 43.63 14.66
N GLU A 453 31.27 44.27 15.80
CA GLU A 453 32.12 45.36 16.31
C GLU A 453 33.39 44.77 16.96
N PRO A 454 34.61 45.30 16.68
CA PRO A 454 35.85 44.60 17.03
C PRO A 454 36.14 44.63 18.55
N THR A 455 36.07 43.45 19.17
CA THR A 455 36.46 43.26 20.58
C THR A 455 37.95 42.93 20.72
N THR A 456 38.60 43.50 21.73
CA THR A 456 40.06 43.50 21.91
C THR A 456 40.65 42.19 22.43
N THR A 457 41.82 41.81 21.88
CA THR A 457 42.64 40.66 22.27
C THR A 457 43.16 40.69 23.71
N PRO A 458 42.97 39.62 24.51
CA PRO A 458 43.84 39.26 25.63
C PRO A 458 44.97 38.30 25.21
N ALA A 459 46.09 38.33 25.93
CA ALA A 459 47.29 37.52 25.68
C ALA A 459 47.17 36.07 26.22
N PRO A 460 47.99 35.10 25.76
CA PRO A 460 47.87 33.69 26.14
C PRO A 460 48.40 33.39 27.55
N SER A 461 47.98 32.24 28.10
CA SER A 461 48.49 31.65 29.34
C SER A 461 48.97 30.21 29.09
N GLU A 462 49.92 29.74 29.90
CA GLU A 462 50.74 28.55 29.61
C GLU A 462 50.11 27.21 30.02
N ALA A 463 50.65 26.11 29.47
CA ALA A 463 50.24 24.74 29.75
C ALA A 463 51.13 24.05 30.81
N PRO A 464 50.60 23.11 31.61
CA PRO A 464 51.38 22.27 32.50
C PRO A 464 52.01 21.05 31.78
N VAL A 465 53.15 20.58 32.31
CA VAL A 465 54.02 19.54 31.73
C VAL A 465 53.76 18.16 32.39
N PRO A 466 53.83 17.02 31.66
CA PRO A 466 53.63 15.68 32.23
C PRO A 466 54.84 15.17 33.03
N GLY A 467 54.63 14.24 33.98
CA GLY A 467 55.67 13.79 34.92
C GLY A 467 55.72 12.29 35.25
N ALA A 468 56.87 11.70 34.94
CA ALA A 468 57.58 10.59 35.62
C ALA A 468 57.02 9.14 35.65
N THR A 469 57.96 8.21 35.42
CA THR A 469 57.89 6.73 35.53
C THR A 469 58.00 6.24 36.98
N PRO A 470 57.81 4.92 37.24
CA PRO A 470 58.95 4.17 37.80
C PRO A 470 59.18 2.74 37.25
N GLU A 471 60.40 2.26 37.41
CA GLU A 471 60.95 0.90 37.21
C GLU A 471 62.14 0.75 38.22
N PRO A 472 62.81 -0.42 38.42
CA PRO A 472 62.54 -1.80 37.98
C PRO A 472 62.64 -2.83 39.14
N THR A 473 62.67 -4.15 38.85
CA THR A 473 63.41 -5.18 39.64
C THR A 473 63.60 -6.50 38.85
N ASP A 474 64.67 -7.26 39.17
CA ASP A 474 65.23 -8.35 38.34
C ASP A 474 64.66 -9.79 38.56
N GLY A 475 65.09 -10.74 37.70
CA GLY A 475 64.73 -12.19 37.69
C GLY A 475 65.55 -13.09 38.66
N PRO A 476 66.03 -14.32 38.30
CA PRO A 476 66.15 -14.93 36.94
C PRO A 476 66.00 -16.50 36.78
N THR A 477 65.83 -16.98 35.53
CA THR A 477 66.34 -18.28 34.94
C THR A 477 65.86 -19.67 35.47
N PRO A 478 66.21 -20.84 34.86
CA PRO A 478 66.08 -21.23 33.43
C PRO A 478 65.62 -22.71 33.15
N GLY A 479 65.33 -23.06 31.88
CA GLY A 479 65.33 -24.45 31.33
C GLY A 479 63.97 -24.98 30.83
N THR A 480 63.86 -25.99 29.93
CA THR A 480 64.85 -26.71 29.09
C THR A 480 64.15 -27.44 27.92
N GLY A 481 64.83 -27.55 26.77
CA GLY A 481 64.59 -28.63 25.78
C GLY A 481 63.57 -28.33 24.65
N PRO A 482 63.78 -28.88 23.43
CA PRO A 482 62.80 -28.82 22.35
C PRO A 482 61.89 -30.06 22.32
N GLU A 483 60.58 -29.86 22.19
CA GLU A 483 59.63 -30.92 21.85
C GLU A 483 58.91 -30.59 20.53
N THR A 484 58.59 -31.60 19.75
CA THR A 484 58.07 -31.45 18.38
C THR A 484 56.72 -30.75 18.36
N ALA A 485 56.59 -29.72 17.55
CA ALA A 485 55.31 -29.06 17.31
C ALA A 485 54.27 -30.09 16.83
N PRO A 486 53.08 -30.18 17.45
CA PRO A 486 51.96 -30.86 16.82
C PRO A 486 51.64 -30.12 15.51
N VAL A 487 51.28 -30.87 14.47
CA VAL A 487 50.58 -30.27 13.33
C VAL A 487 49.31 -29.63 13.90
N PRO A 488 49.06 -28.33 13.71
CA PRO A 488 47.80 -27.75 14.16
C PRO A 488 46.66 -28.47 13.45
N ASP A 489 45.67 -28.92 14.22
CA ASP A 489 44.39 -29.36 13.67
C ASP A 489 43.87 -28.29 12.70
N PRO A 490 43.18 -28.69 11.61
CA PRO A 490 42.70 -27.73 10.61
C PRO A 490 41.83 -26.70 11.32
N VAL A 491 42.34 -25.47 11.43
CA VAL A 491 41.74 -24.40 12.24
C VAL A 491 40.31 -24.20 11.76
N GLU A 492 39.35 -24.63 12.58
CA GLU A 492 37.94 -24.62 12.24
C GLU A 492 37.56 -23.19 11.88
N ALA A 493 37.20 -22.99 10.60
CA ALA A 493 37.11 -21.65 10.03
C ALA A 493 36.06 -20.85 10.82
N ALA A 494 36.51 -19.76 11.44
CA ALA A 494 35.67 -18.97 12.34
C ALA A 494 34.34 -18.63 11.63
N PRO A 495 33.18 -18.89 12.26
CA PRO A 495 31.90 -18.87 11.57
C PRO A 495 31.65 -17.51 10.92
N ALA A 496 31.12 -17.54 9.69
CA ALA A 496 30.94 -16.35 8.86
C ALA A 496 30.11 -15.25 9.56
N PHE A 497 29.22 -15.64 10.47
CA PHE A 497 28.46 -14.74 11.33
C PHE A 497 28.44 -15.27 12.78
N ALA A 498 28.53 -14.36 13.74
CA ALA A 498 28.00 -14.57 15.08
C ALA A 498 26.67 -13.81 15.21
N VAL A 499 25.65 -14.45 15.77
CA VAL A 499 24.36 -13.79 16.05
C VAL A 499 24.01 -13.94 17.52
N THR A 500 23.67 -12.81 18.14
CA THR A 500 23.16 -12.74 19.51
C THR A 500 21.79 -12.08 19.52
N LEU A 501 20.98 -12.34 20.54
CA LEU A 501 19.61 -11.84 20.62
C LEU A 501 19.37 -11.23 22.01
N ALA A 502 19.02 -9.95 22.05
CA ALA A 502 18.56 -9.32 23.28
C ALA A 502 17.31 -10.04 23.82
N ALA A 503 17.14 -10.06 25.15
CA ALA A 503 15.99 -10.70 25.78
C ALA A 503 14.67 -10.17 25.17
N PRO A 504 13.81 -11.03 24.56
CA PRO A 504 12.67 -10.55 23.80
C PRO A 504 11.69 -9.72 24.63
N ALA A 505 11.42 -8.50 24.17
CA ALA A 505 10.39 -7.67 24.77
C ALA A 505 9.02 -8.09 24.24
N ALA A 506 8.23 -8.76 25.09
CA ALA A 506 6.80 -8.90 24.90
C ALA A 506 6.13 -7.56 25.27
N GLY A 507 5.97 -6.69 24.27
CA GLY A 507 5.19 -5.46 24.41
C GLY A 507 3.69 -5.72 24.29
N PRO A 508 2.85 -4.68 24.41
CA PRO A 508 1.43 -4.81 24.12
C PRO A 508 1.20 -5.16 22.64
N THR A 509 1.73 -4.37 21.71
CA THR A 509 1.46 -4.53 20.26
C THR A 509 1.95 -5.88 19.72
N GLY A 510 3.12 -6.36 20.17
CA GLY A 510 3.68 -7.64 19.76
C GLY A 510 4.98 -8.00 20.49
N VAL A 511 5.63 -9.07 20.03
CA VAL A 511 7.00 -9.44 20.44
C VAL A 511 7.98 -8.77 19.49
N VAL A 512 8.89 -7.96 20.03
CA VAL A 512 9.98 -7.33 19.26
C VAL A 512 11.27 -8.09 19.48
N LEU A 513 11.93 -8.47 18.39
CA LEU A 513 13.23 -9.14 18.36
C LEU A 513 14.27 -8.25 17.69
N ARG A 514 15.40 -8.07 18.36
CA ARG A 514 16.53 -7.27 17.91
C ARG A 514 17.79 -8.16 17.92
N PRO A 515 18.01 -8.96 16.86
CA PRO A 515 19.24 -9.72 16.74
C PRO A 515 20.39 -8.77 16.43
N VAL A 516 21.51 -8.95 17.13
CA VAL A 516 22.78 -8.29 16.82
C VAL A 516 23.63 -9.29 16.06
N VAL A 517 23.91 -8.99 14.80
CA VAL A 517 24.70 -9.81 13.89
C VAL A 517 26.10 -9.20 13.77
N THR A 518 27.13 -10.01 13.98
CA THR A 518 28.53 -9.65 13.74
C THR A 518 29.05 -10.53 12.61
N ALA A 519 29.33 -9.94 11.45
CA ALA A 519 29.95 -10.66 10.34
C ALA A 519 31.46 -10.78 10.52
N THR A 520 32.02 -11.92 10.14
CA THR A 520 33.44 -12.25 10.27
C THR A 520 34.08 -12.32 8.88
N GLY A 521 35.32 -11.82 8.72
CA GLY A 521 36.08 -11.94 7.47
C GLY A 521 35.50 -11.20 6.24
N GLY A 522 34.53 -10.29 6.44
CA GLY A 522 33.86 -9.58 5.34
C GLY A 522 32.67 -10.32 4.72
N ALA A 523 32.13 -11.34 5.39
CA ALA A 523 30.90 -12.00 4.98
C ALA A 523 29.71 -11.01 4.92
N VAL A 524 28.83 -11.18 3.93
CA VAL A 524 27.65 -10.32 3.73
C VAL A 524 26.38 -11.12 4.00
N VAL A 525 25.52 -10.59 4.87
CA VAL A 525 24.19 -11.12 5.18
C VAL A 525 23.28 -10.97 3.95
N SER A 526 22.55 -12.02 3.57
CA SER A 526 21.52 -11.98 2.53
C SER A 526 20.12 -11.74 3.10
N ASP A 527 19.85 -12.34 4.27
CA ASP A 527 18.58 -12.27 4.99
C ASP A 527 18.71 -12.80 6.42
N VAL A 528 17.72 -12.44 7.24
CA VAL A 528 17.54 -12.88 8.61
C VAL A 528 16.12 -13.42 8.77
N ASP A 529 16.01 -14.73 8.70
CA ASP A 529 14.79 -15.53 8.85
C ASP A 529 14.29 -15.48 10.30
N LEU A 530 12.99 -15.23 10.52
CA LEU A 530 12.32 -15.50 11.79
C LEU A 530 11.33 -16.66 11.66
N GLN A 531 11.58 -17.70 12.44
CA GLN A 531 10.63 -18.78 12.65
C GLN A 531 9.97 -18.69 14.02
N VAL A 532 8.65 -18.85 14.07
CA VAL A 532 7.86 -19.02 15.30
C VAL A 532 7.31 -20.44 15.35
N ASP A 533 7.60 -21.18 16.41
CA ASP A 533 7.22 -22.58 16.62
C ASP A 533 7.48 -23.49 15.41
N GLY A 534 8.65 -23.29 14.77
CA GLY A 534 9.11 -24.06 13.61
C GLY A 534 8.48 -23.66 12.28
N ARG A 535 7.80 -22.52 12.19
CA ARG A 535 7.23 -21.96 10.96
C ARG A 535 7.86 -20.62 10.65
N LEU A 536 8.38 -20.43 9.43
CA LEU A 536 8.83 -19.12 8.95
C LEU A 536 7.65 -18.13 8.95
N VAL A 537 7.84 -16.95 9.53
CA VAL A 537 6.82 -15.90 9.67
C VAL A 537 7.28 -14.51 9.22
N ALA A 538 8.59 -14.26 9.15
CA ALA A 538 9.16 -13.03 8.57
C ALA A 538 10.57 -13.32 8.02
N VAL A 539 10.99 -12.54 7.03
CA VAL A 539 12.35 -12.54 6.46
C VAL A 539 12.81 -11.09 6.42
N ASP A 540 13.81 -10.73 7.22
CA ASP A 540 14.34 -9.37 7.32
C ASP A 540 15.62 -9.21 6.49
N ARG A 541 15.75 -8.08 5.78
CA ARG A 541 16.91 -7.70 4.97
C ARG A 541 17.38 -6.27 5.26
N SER A 542 16.96 -5.70 6.37
CA SER A 542 17.32 -4.37 6.84
C SER A 542 18.41 -4.44 7.90
N GLU A 543 19.40 -3.54 7.87
CA GLU A 543 20.37 -3.38 8.95
C GLU A 543 20.19 -1.99 9.59
N PRO A 544 20.01 -1.87 10.92
CA PRO A 544 19.98 -2.94 11.93
C PRO A 544 18.66 -3.73 11.94
N TYR A 545 18.78 -5.05 11.89
CA TYR A 545 17.69 -6.03 11.82
C TYR A 545 16.65 -5.85 12.95
N ARG A 546 15.36 -5.82 12.58
CA ARG A 546 14.20 -5.58 13.45
C ARG A 546 13.05 -6.50 13.08
N LEU A 547 13.02 -7.63 13.76
CA LEU A 547 11.99 -8.65 13.56
C LEU A 547 10.81 -8.42 14.53
N TYR A 548 9.60 -8.40 13.99
CA TYR A 548 8.36 -8.13 14.73
C TYR A 548 7.32 -9.23 14.53
N VAL A 549 6.62 -9.59 15.60
CA VAL A 549 5.45 -10.49 15.53
C VAL A 549 4.29 -9.87 16.33
N ALA A 550 3.22 -9.49 15.63
CA ALA A 550 2.03 -8.92 16.24
C ALA A 550 1.42 -9.86 17.29
N ALA A 551 0.91 -9.29 18.39
CA ALA A 551 0.32 -10.07 19.49
C ALA A 551 -0.92 -10.86 19.05
N THR A 552 -1.60 -10.44 17.98
CA THR A 552 -2.75 -11.12 17.35
C THR A 552 -2.35 -12.42 16.61
N ALA A 553 -1.10 -12.54 16.16
CA ALA A 553 -0.58 -13.74 15.52
C ALA A 553 -0.14 -14.82 16.53
N LEU A 554 -0.05 -14.47 17.81
CA LEU A 554 0.40 -15.35 18.90
C LEU A 554 -0.77 -15.71 19.81
N ARG A 555 -0.68 -16.87 20.48
CA ARG A 555 -1.70 -17.33 21.44
C ARG A 555 -1.19 -17.13 22.88
N GLN A 556 -2.09 -17.20 23.86
CA GLN A 556 -1.64 -17.26 25.26
C GLN A 556 -0.87 -18.57 25.46
N GLY A 557 0.41 -18.49 25.87
CA GLY A 557 1.26 -19.67 25.93
C GLY A 557 2.75 -19.37 25.96
N ARG A 558 3.54 -20.39 25.64
CA ARG A 558 5.01 -20.34 25.51
C ARG A 558 5.35 -20.55 24.03
N HIS A 559 5.87 -19.52 23.38
CA HIS A 559 6.22 -19.51 21.97
C HIS A 559 7.74 -19.50 21.80
N SER A 560 8.23 -20.36 20.91
CA SER A 560 9.64 -20.44 20.53
C SER A 560 9.91 -19.59 19.29
N PHE A 561 10.99 -18.82 19.34
CA PHE A 561 11.42 -17.93 18.27
C PHE A 561 12.83 -18.35 17.87
N VAL A 562 13.06 -18.61 16.59
CA VAL A 562 14.37 -18.95 16.03
C VAL A 562 14.71 -17.91 14.98
N VAL A 563 15.81 -17.20 15.18
CA VAL A 563 16.38 -16.26 14.22
C VAL A 563 17.53 -16.96 13.51
N THR A 564 17.49 -17.02 12.18
CA THR A 564 18.57 -17.57 11.35
C THR A 564 19.10 -16.49 10.41
N VAL A 565 20.37 -16.14 10.56
CA VAL A 565 21.10 -15.26 9.64
C VAL A 565 21.65 -16.11 8.51
N HIS A 566 21.35 -15.73 7.28
CA HIS A 566 21.91 -16.32 6.06
C HIS A 566 22.87 -15.33 5.39
N GLY A 567 23.92 -15.85 4.77
CA GLY A 567 24.87 -15.08 3.97
C GLY A 567 24.76 -15.38 2.49
N SER A 568 25.47 -14.59 1.69
CA SER A 568 25.56 -14.76 0.23
C SER A 568 26.23 -16.06 -0.25
N ALA A 569 26.81 -16.86 0.66
CA ALA A 569 27.32 -18.20 0.38
C ALA A 569 26.44 -19.28 1.06
N PRO A 570 26.08 -20.39 0.41
CA PRO A 570 25.08 -21.35 0.92
C PRO A 570 25.38 -21.92 2.32
N ASP A 571 26.65 -22.16 2.63
CA ASP A 571 27.09 -22.73 3.91
C ASP A 571 27.30 -21.66 5.01
N ALA A 572 27.23 -20.37 4.65
CA ALA A 572 27.42 -19.26 5.57
C ALA A 572 26.09 -18.90 6.25
N TRP A 573 25.81 -19.48 7.41
CA TRP A 573 24.65 -19.14 8.23
C TRP A 573 24.96 -19.23 9.73
N ALA A 574 24.17 -18.55 10.54
CA ALA A 574 24.21 -18.65 12.01
C ALA A 574 22.80 -18.56 12.59
N ARG A 575 22.54 -19.18 13.75
CA ARG A 575 21.21 -19.14 14.38
C ARG A 575 21.25 -18.90 15.88
N VAL A 576 20.22 -18.24 16.38
CA VAL A 576 19.95 -18.06 17.81
C VAL A 576 18.47 -18.31 18.08
N SER A 577 18.13 -18.85 19.25
CA SER A 577 16.75 -19.07 19.66
C SER A 577 16.45 -18.46 21.02
N ALA A 578 15.22 -17.96 21.15
CA ALA A 578 14.66 -17.47 22.39
C ALA A 578 13.25 -18.04 22.59
N VAL A 579 12.74 -17.98 23.82
CA VAL A 579 11.43 -18.52 24.15
C VAL A 579 10.68 -17.55 25.05
N VAL A 580 9.57 -17.03 24.54
CA VAL A 580 8.75 -16.00 25.21
C VAL A 580 7.51 -16.66 25.79
N ARG A 581 7.02 -16.14 26.93
CA ARG A 581 5.73 -16.54 27.51
C ARG A 581 4.82 -15.33 27.54
N LEU A 582 3.69 -15.40 26.84
CA LEU A 582 2.67 -14.36 26.88
C LEU A 582 1.73 -14.61 28.08
N PRO A 583 1.52 -13.61 28.96
CA PRO A 583 0.64 -13.73 30.12
C PRO A 583 -0.85 -13.69 29.72
N SER A 584 -1.73 -14.09 30.64
CA SER A 584 -3.19 -14.07 30.42
C SER A 584 -3.79 -12.69 30.69
N ALA A 585 -4.65 -12.22 29.79
CA ALA A 585 -5.29 -10.90 29.83
C ALA A 585 -6.41 -10.73 30.89
N VAL A 586 -6.46 -11.55 31.94
CA VAL A 586 -7.49 -11.50 33.00
C VAL A 586 -6.86 -11.86 34.35
N GLU A 587 -6.98 -10.95 35.32
CA GLU A 587 -6.67 -11.21 36.73
C GLU A 587 -7.89 -11.78 37.47
N LEU A 588 -7.61 -12.64 38.46
CA LEU A 588 -8.61 -13.34 39.26
C LEU A 588 -8.22 -13.28 40.73
N SER A 589 -8.97 -12.51 41.51
CA SER A 589 -8.79 -12.43 42.96
C SER A 589 -9.99 -13.07 43.69
N LEU A 590 -9.70 -13.78 44.79
CA LEU A 590 -10.72 -14.38 45.65
C LEU A 590 -10.53 -13.89 47.08
N SER A 591 -11.51 -13.15 47.61
CA SER A 591 -11.48 -12.66 48.98
C SER A 591 -12.81 -12.92 49.68
N ARG A 592 -12.80 -13.55 50.86
CA ARG A 592 -14.01 -13.83 51.68
C ARG A 592 -15.18 -14.50 50.92
N GLY A 593 -14.88 -15.32 49.90
CA GLY A 593 -15.89 -15.96 49.05
C GLY A 593 -16.43 -15.09 47.91
N VAL A 594 -15.96 -13.86 47.77
CA VAL A 594 -16.14 -13.02 46.57
C VAL A 594 -15.03 -13.36 45.57
N LEU A 595 -15.39 -13.85 44.40
CA LEU A 595 -14.54 -13.86 43.22
C LEU A 595 -14.69 -12.52 42.50
N THR A 596 -13.58 -11.83 42.29
CA THR A 596 -13.51 -10.65 41.42
C THR A 596 -12.68 -11.01 40.20
N VAL A 597 -13.24 -10.73 39.03
CA VAL A 597 -12.61 -10.89 37.71
C VAL A 597 -12.30 -9.49 37.20
N GLN A 598 -11.02 -9.21 36.95
CA GLN A 598 -10.58 -7.93 36.38
C GLN A 598 -9.87 -8.17 35.04
N PRO A 599 -10.39 -7.60 33.94
CA PRO A 599 -9.68 -7.56 32.67
C PRO A 599 -8.32 -6.86 32.82
N ALA A 600 -7.24 -7.54 32.45
CA ALA A 600 -5.89 -6.95 32.41
C ALA A 600 -5.68 -6.28 31.03
N MET A 601 -6.53 -5.29 30.75
CA MET A 601 -6.60 -4.62 29.44
C MET A 601 -5.50 -3.57 29.30
N ARG A 602 -5.22 -3.20 28.04
CA ARG A 602 -4.31 -2.12 27.69
C ARG A 602 -5.00 -0.77 27.89
N PRO A 603 -4.26 0.34 28.10
CA PRO A 603 -4.80 1.68 27.91
C PRO A 603 -5.54 1.78 26.56
N GLY A 604 -6.73 2.38 26.55
CA GLY A 604 -7.61 2.49 25.38
C GLY A 604 -8.46 1.24 25.04
N ALA A 605 -8.05 0.03 25.45
CA ALA A 605 -8.78 -1.19 25.11
C ALA A 605 -9.98 -1.43 26.04
N ARG A 606 -11.20 -1.26 25.50
CA ARG A 606 -12.46 -1.45 26.23
C ARG A 606 -13.02 -2.87 26.05
N VAL A 607 -13.73 -3.35 27.08
CA VAL A 607 -14.50 -4.60 27.05
C VAL A 607 -15.86 -4.35 26.42
N GLN A 608 -16.28 -5.21 25.48
CA GLN A 608 -17.65 -5.23 24.95
C GLN A 608 -18.56 -6.11 25.81
N GLU A 609 -18.07 -7.28 26.20
CA GLU A 609 -18.80 -8.23 27.06
C GLU A 609 -17.84 -9.02 27.94
N LEU A 610 -18.21 -9.21 29.21
CA LEU A 610 -17.56 -10.18 30.10
C LEU A 610 -18.60 -11.15 30.67
N THR A 611 -18.44 -12.44 30.41
CA THR A 611 -19.29 -13.50 31.00
C THR A 611 -18.50 -14.39 31.94
N ALA A 612 -19.16 -14.83 33.01
CA ALA A 612 -18.65 -15.85 33.91
C ALA A 612 -19.66 -17.01 34.02
N THR A 613 -19.13 -18.22 33.86
CA THR A 613 -19.82 -19.48 34.14
C THR A 613 -19.13 -20.20 35.28
N VAL A 614 -19.92 -20.76 36.20
CA VAL A 614 -19.46 -21.45 37.41
C VAL A 614 -20.15 -22.81 37.47
N ASP A 615 -19.37 -23.87 37.58
CA ASP A 615 -19.83 -25.28 37.60
C ASP A 615 -20.79 -25.60 36.43
N GLY A 616 -20.48 -25.06 35.25
CA GLY A 616 -21.24 -25.22 34.01
C GLY A 616 -22.50 -24.35 33.89
N ARG A 617 -22.84 -23.53 34.89
CA ARG A 617 -24.01 -22.62 34.86
C ARG A 617 -23.59 -21.17 34.63
N ALA A 618 -24.41 -20.38 33.93
CA ALA A 618 -24.23 -18.93 33.84
C ALA A 618 -24.31 -18.32 35.25
N ALA A 619 -23.30 -17.51 35.61
CA ALA A 619 -23.14 -16.99 36.97
C ALA A 619 -23.18 -15.46 37.02
N ALA A 620 -22.67 -14.76 35.99
CA ALA A 620 -22.88 -13.34 35.75
C ALA A 620 -22.50 -12.97 34.31
N ARG A 621 -23.01 -11.83 33.85
CA ARG A 621 -22.64 -11.14 32.61
C ARG A 621 -22.51 -9.66 32.95
N ASP A 622 -21.49 -9.02 32.40
CA ASP A 622 -21.20 -7.60 32.55
C ASP A 622 -20.95 -6.99 31.16
N ALA A 623 -21.33 -5.73 30.99
CA ALA A 623 -21.27 -4.99 29.72
C ALA A 623 -20.70 -3.60 30.01
N ALA A 624 -19.45 -3.36 29.64
CA ALA A 624 -18.66 -2.26 30.15
C ALA A 624 -18.89 -0.95 29.38
N GLU A 625 -20.05 -0.33 29.56
CA GLU A 625 -20.35 1.02 29.04
C GLU A 625 -19.30 2.06 29.53
N ASP A 626 -18.80 1.89 30.76
CA ASP A 626 -17.73 2.69 31.38
C ASP A 626 -16.30 2.25 31.03
N GLY A 627 -16.13 1.10 30.35
CA GLY A 627 -14.85 0.49 30.03
C GLY A 627 -14.14 -0.26 31.17
N THR A 628 -14.74 -0.41 32.36
CA THR A 628 -14.06 -1.07 33.52
C THR A 628 -14.22 -2.59 33.54
N GLY A 629 -15.40 -3.11 33.16
CA GLY A 629 -15.66 -4.53 32.91
C GLY A 629 -15.34 -5.49 34.06
N ALA A 630 -15.56 -5.09 35.31
CA ALA A 630 -15.15 -5.84 36.49
C ALA A 630 -16.27 -6.71 37.09
N LEU A 631 -16.25 -8.01 36.79
CA LEU A 631 -17.30 -8.94 37.20
C LEU A 631 -17.05 -9.49 38.62
N VAL A 632 -18.02 -9.28 39.52
CA VAL A 632 -17.98 -9.68 40.93
C VAL A 632 -19.03 -10.75 41.23
N ARG A 633 -18.65 -11.86 41.86
CA ARG A 633 -19.57 -12.97 42.18
C ARG A 633 -19.27 -13.63 43.53
N HIS A 634 -20.29 -13.77 44.37
CA HIS A 634 -20.22 -14.64 45.55
C HIS A 634 -20.26 -16.13 45.17
N LEU A 635 -19.34 -16.89 45.74
CA LEU A 635 -19.21 -18.34 45.67
C LEU A 635 -19.39 -18.96 47.09
N PRO A 636 -20.08 -20.09 47.23
CA PRO A 636 -20.18 -20.81 48.50
C PRO A 636 -18.84 -21.50 48.85
N ARG A 637 -18.75 -22.11 50.04
CA ARG A 637 -17.62 -22.99 50.39
C ARG A 637 -17.58 -24.19 49.45
N GLY A 638 -16.44 -24.43 48.82
CA GLY A 638 -16.32 -25.48 47.82
C GLY A 638 -15.08 -25.35 46.94
N SER A 639 -15.00 -26.21 45.92
CA SER A 639 -14.07 -26.06 44.79
C SER A 639 -14.91 -25.95 43.53
N HIS A 640 -14.77 -24.84 42.82
CA HIS A 640 -15.65 -24.43 41.72
C HIS A 640 -14.87 -24.36 40.41
N ALA A 641 -15.45 -24.90 39.33
CA ALA A 641 -14.91 -24.77 37.98
C ALA A 641 -15.43 -23.47 37.36
N VAL A 642 -14.53 -22.51 37.16
CA VAL A 642 -14.85 -21.18 36.60
C VAL A 642 -14.35 -21.10 35.16
N ARG A 643 -15.25 -20.78 34.23
CA ARG A 643 -14.94 -20.42 32.83
C ARG A 643 -15.43 -19.00 32.59
N ILE A 644 -14.52 -18.14 32.16
CA ILE A 644 -14.76 -16.73 31.84
C ILE A 644 -14.53 -16.55 30.34
N VAL A 645 -15.40 -15.79 29.68
CA VAL A 645 -15.23 -15.37 28.29
C VAL A 645 -15.35 -13.86 28.24
N LEU A 646 -14.29 -13.21 27.78
CA LEU A 646 -14.19 -11.78 27.51
C LEU A 646 -14.27 -11.56 26.00
N VAL A 647 -15.03 -10.56 25.59
CA VAL A 647 -15.07 -10.02 24.22
C VAL A 647 -14.68 -8.55 24.33
N ASP A 648 -13.68 -8.11 23.57
CA ASP A 648 -13.32 -6.69 23.48
C ASP A 648 -14.15 -5.95 22.41
N GLN A 649 -14.01 -4.63 22.31
CA GLN A 649 -14.75 -3.83 21.33
C GLN A 649 -14.37 -4.10 19.86
N LEU A 650 -13.35 -4.93 19.58
CA LEU A 650 -13.01 -5.41 18.25
C LEU A 650 -13.58 -6.82 17.98
N GLY A 651 -14.37 -7.36 18.90
CA GLY A 651 -14.96 -8.70 18.81
C GLY A 651 -14.01 -9.85 19.13
N ALA A 652 -12.80 -9.57 19.63
CA ALA A 652 -11.81 -10.61 19.91
C ALA A 652 -12.16 -11.37 21.20
N VAL A 653 -12.28 -12.70 21.10
CA VAL A 653 -12.77 -13.55 22.19
C VAL A 653 -11.62 -14.19 22.97
N THR A 654 -11.46 -13.79 24.23
CA THR A 654 -10.52 -14.39 25.19
C THR A 654 -11.24 -15.29 26.18
N GLU A 655 -10.89 -16.58 26.24
CA GLU A 655 -11.44 -17.53 27.21
C GLU A 655 -10.41 -17.94 28.28
N VAL A 656 -10.81 -17.90 29.55
CA VAL A 656 -10.00 -18.33 30.70
C VAL A 656 -10.76 -19.39 31.51
N ARG A 657 -10.12 -20.53 31.81
CA ARG A 657 -10.65 -21.57 32.71
C ARG A 657 -9.74 -21.75 33.93
N ARG A 658 -10.30 -21.72 35.14
CA ARG A 658 -9.58 -22.06 36.39
C ARG A 658 -10.49 -22.76 37.40
N THR A 659 -9.88 -23.55 38.28
CA THR A 659 -10.54 -24.05 39.49
C THR A 659 -10.27 -23.10 40.64
N VAL A 660 -11.34 -22.64 41.32
CA VAL A 660 -11.28 -21.69 42.43
C VAL A 660 -11.77 -22.40 43.70
N ARG A 661 -11.02 -22.32 44.81
CA ARG A 661 -11.39 -22.98 46.08
C ARG A 661 -11.67 -21.97 47.19
N VAL A 662 -12.91 -21.93 47.66
CA VAL A 662 -13.37 -21.12 48.79
C VAL A 662 -13.25 -21.95 50.08
N ARG A 663 -12.70 -21.33 51.14
CA ARG A 663 -12.53 -21.91 52.48
C ARG A 663 -13.52 -21.30 53.47
#